data_AF-A0A970Q1C5-F1
#
_entry.id   AF-A0A970Q1C5-F1
#
_cell.length_a   1.000
_cell.length_b   1.000
_cell.length_c   1.000
_cell.angle_alpha   90.00
_cell.angle_beta   90.00
_cell.angle_gamma   90.00
#
_symmetry.space_group_name_H-M   'P 1'
#
loop_
_entity.id
_entity.type
_entity.pdbx_description
1 polymer ?
#
loop_
_entity_poly.entity_id
_entity_poly.type
_entity_poly.pdbx_seq_one_letter_code
_entity_poly.pdbx_strand_id
1 'polypeptide(L)'
;MYKRLKKHSIYLIALLLTAFLFVGWSVLPGMAATDIRLVIDGSVIETSPQPFIHNDRTLVPLRVISEQLGADVGWNDEDRTVHIKKGDRSVLLRIDSRLVEYDRAGAKTYNVSDVAPFIVEDRTVVPLRLVSNALGVDIGWDNSTRTVSIDSSKTAAITPFYDMQISSVSPGQVITGETELAAVFPGGVPTGASEIKYLLLDPGTGRGVVVARGGSMTGRYTWLPDMKKAGQMVLAAVLYDANGDFLAGTAIPVQLAVQPRVALAGITEGQVLQGDVILRPDLNFVASYVKYEITNIDKNKTFTTSELDPQGTYTWSPMFEDNGNVTFRVIAYDHAGQAYGSQPVSARVNLTKKLELRGVSDGSTVEKPVTLSVSRNFQVSETEYVMKDPTTGAEEVLARVGYVSHRWFPGTDLTGAKELFVRVKDTSGVTHTSESVTVRLTGAPKLLLEGVGPQQVVTGPLELKVTSNAFLQDIQFVLINPQTGAKRAIAGGQDASAAYTWTPTKGDEGQWKMQAEGTLSSGAKISSEAVPFRVYLGTLYSAKPVVEKDKFLDLASNLADASWRKTGMSAALQTAQAILETGWGQSVPVDKYNGKFSYNLFGIKGTGPAGSVVSNTWEEYNGQAFRVDANFRAYNNVNESWAGHKDLLLTASRYQPFREVMHDSTQGAWALRRAGYATDSQYPIKLMNIIKTYGLEKLDEIGI
;
A
#
# COMPACT_ATOMS: atom_id res chain seq x y z
N MET A 1 -38.57 67.46 -22.96
CA MET A 1 -38.67 68.64 -23.85
C MET A 1 -37.86 69.76 -23.20
N TYR A 2 -36.70 70.13 -23.81
CA TYR A 2 -35.89 71.37 -23.61
C TYR A 2 -35.48 71.77 -22.16
N LYS A 3 -34.29 72.24 -21.78
CA LYS A 3 -32.93 72.54 -22.32
C LYS A 3 -32.13 72.80 -21.02
N ARG A 4 -31.02 72.12 -20.74
CA ARG A 4 -29.64 72.58 -20.97
C ARG A 4 -29.22 73.88 -20.24
N LEU A 5 -28.17 73.74 -19.40
CA LEU A 5 -27.17 74.74 -18.94
C LEU A 5 -27.65 75.73 -17.86
N LYS A 6 -26.84 76.22 -16.89
CA LYS A 6 -25.39 76.21 -16.69
C LYS A 6 -25.10 76.71 -15.26
N LYS A 7 -24.05 76.14 -14.65
CA LYS A 7 -23.11 76.73 -13.68
C LYS A 7 -23.65 77.14 -12.30
N HIS A 8 -22.76 76.98 -11.30
CA HIS A 8 -22.88 77.33 -9.88
C HIS A 8 -23.16 76.16 -8.91
N SER A 9 -22.50 75.02 -9.13
CA SER A 9 -21.66 74.46 -8.05
C SER A 9 -20.72 75.56 -7.57
N ILE A 10 -20.66 75.80 -6.25
CA ILE A 10 -19.44 75.99 -5.44
C ILE A 10 -19.75 76.57 -4.04
N TYR A 11 -20.90 77.20 -3.79
CA TYR A 11 -21.09 77.94 -2.51
C TYR A 11 -22.18 77.45 -1.54
N LEU A 12 -22.85 76.31 -1.80
CA LEU A 12 -23.84 75.74 -0.86
C LEU A 12 -23.46 74.36 -0.29
N ILE A 13 -22.32 73.80 -0.69
CA ILE A 13 -21.75 72.55 -0.14
C ILE A 13 -20.64 72.83 0.88
N ALA A 14 -20.17 74.08 0.98
CA ALA A 14 -19.08 74.50 1.87
C ALA A 14 -19.52 74.87 3.31
N LEU A 15 -20.82 74.85 3.63
CA LEU A 15 -21.33 75.22 4.97
C LEU A 15 -21.96 74.05 5.76
N LEU A 16 -22.00 72.84 5.18
CA LEU A 16 -22.50 71.61 5.83
C LEU A 16 -21.40 70.54 6.00
N LEU A 17 -20.13 70.90 5.74
CA LEU A 17 -18.95 70.03 5.84
C LEU A 17 -17.97 70.44 6.97
N THR A 18 -18.32 71.44 7.78
CA THR A 18 -17.46 72.01 8.83
C THR A 18 -17.96 71.82 10.26
N ALA A 19 -19.04 71.06 10.48
CA ALA A 19 -19.60 70.77 11.82
C ALA A 19 -19.62 69.28 12.21
N PHE A 20 -18.81 68.44 11.52
CA PHE A 20 -18.52 67.05 11.94
C PHE A 20 -17.01 66.77 11.98
N LEU A 21 -16.21 67.82 12.19
CA LEU A 21 -14.82 67.76 12.62
C LEU A 21 -14.83 68.13 14.12
N PHE A 22 -14.25 67.29 14.97
CA PHE A 22 -14.27 67.33 16.45
C PHE A 22 -15.37 66.53 17.16
N VAL A 23 -15.46 65.23 16.88
CA VAL A 23 -15.65 64.23 17.94
C VAL A 23 -14.36 63.45 18.02
N GLY A 24 -13.64 63.60 19.13
CA GLY A 24 -12.40 62.89 19.38
C GLY A 24 -12.65 61.40 19.45
N TRP A 25 -12.11 60.65 18.49
CA TRP A 25 -11.58 59.36 18.83
C TRP A 25 -10.24 59.61 19.50
N SER A 26 -10.24 59.46 20.82
CA SER A 26 -9.06 59.09 21.56
C SER A 26 -8.51 57.83 20.88
N VAL A 27 -7.48 58.00 20.05
CA VAL A 27 -6.56 56.91 19.80
C VAL A 27 -5.94 56.69 21.18
N LEU A 28 -6.42 55.68 21.90
CA LEU A 28 -5.67 55.17 23.04
C LEU A 28 -4.24 54.97 22.50
N PRO A 29 -3.20 55.54 23.12
CA PRO A 29 -1.86 55.13 22.77
C PRO A 29 -1.85 53.62 23.00
N GLY A 30 -1.78 52.86 21.92
CA GLY A 30 -1.34 51.48 22.01
C GLY A 30 0.01 51.59 22.70
N MET A 31 0.09 51.16 23.95
CA MET A 31 1.35 51.13 24.67
C MET A 31 2.27 50.27 23.81
N ALA A 32 3.25 50.89 23.17
CA ALA A 32 4.34 50.16 22.56
C ALA A 32 4.91 49.27 23.66
N ALA A 33 4.90 47.95 23.41
CA ALA A 33 5.53 47.00 24.29
C ALA A 33 6.97 47.48 24.57
N THR A 34 7.32 47.68 25.83
CA THR A 34 8.69 48.05 26.21
C THR A 34 9.67 46.98 25.72
N ASP A 35 10.79 47.43 25.15
CA ASP A 35 11.84 46.53 24.65
C ASP A 35 12.36 45.63 25.78
N ILE A 36 12.71 44.40 25.44
CA ILE A 36 13.21 43.43 26.41
C ILE A 36 14.68 43.73 26.70
N ARG A 37 15.01 43.98 27.96
CA ARG A 37 16.38 44.29 28.37
C ARG A 37 17.15 43.01 28.68
N LEU A 38 18.34 42.86 28.13
CA LEU A 38 19.26 41.77 28.44
C LEU A 38 20.35 42.24 29.40
N VAL A 39 20.51 41.54 30.52
CA VAL A 39 21.54 41.79 31.54
C VAL A 39 22.34 40.52 31.75
N ILE A 40 23.66 40.59 31.56
CA ILE A 40 24.60 39.49 31.82
C ILE A 40 25.59 39.96 32.88
N ASP A 41 25.69 39.25 34.00
CA ASP A 41 26.59 39.56 35.13
C ASP A 41 26.48 41.03 35.61
N GLY A 42 25.24 41.53 35.66
CA GLY A 42 24.93 42.90 36.08
C GLY A 42 25.14 43.98 35.01
N SER A 43 25.68 43.63 33.83
CA SER A 43 25.91 44.56 32.72
C SER A 43 24.80 44.47 31.68
N VAL A 44 24.31 45.61 31.21
CA VAL A 44 23.32 45.65 30.09
C VAL A 44 24.03 45.31 28.80
N ILE A 45 23.47 44.37 28.05
CA ILE A 45 24.00 43.95 26.76
C ILE A 45 23.04 44.39 25.67
N GLU A 46 23.51 45.28 24.81
CA GLU A 46 22.78 45.67 23.60
C GLU A 46 22.94 44.59 22.52
N THR A 47 21.84 44.17 21.91
CA THR A 47 21.86 43.14 20.86
C THR A 47 21.10 43.59 19.62
N SER A 48 21.54 43.10 18.45
CA SER A 48 20.81 43.21 17.19
C SER A 48 20.74 41.79 16.59
N PRO A 49 19.54 41.21 16.40
CA PRO A 49 18.22 41.78 16.76
C PRO A 49 18.05 41.93 18.29
N GLN A 50 17.11 42.78 18.73
CA GLN A 50 16.75 42.89 20.15
C GLN A 50 15.96 41.66 20.60
N PRO A 51 16.00 41.24 21.88
CA PRO A 51 15.18 40.13 22.35
C PRO A 51 13.69 40.44 22.18
N PHE A 52 12.91 39.43 21.83
CA PHE A 52 11.48 39.59 21.54
C PHE A 52 10.67 38.40 22.03
N ILE A 53 9.36 38.57 22.17
CA ILE A 53 8.45 37.48 22.53
C ILE A 53 7.79 36.94 21.26
N HIS A 54 7.83 35.63 21.07
CA HIS A 54 7.12 34.92 20.02
C HIS A 54 6.50 33.64 20.61
N ASN A 55 5.19 33.44 20.42
CA ASN A 55 4.43 32.31 20.99
C ASN A 55 4.69 32.09 22.49
N ASP A 56 4.60 33.17 23.27
CA ASP A 56 4.84 33.17 24.72
C ASP A 56 6.23 32.67 25.14
N ARG A 57 7.23 32.83 24.26
CA ARG A 57 8.64 32.55 24.54
C ARG A 57 9.48 33.79 24.27
N THR A 58 10.31 34.14 25.25
CA THR A 58 11.36 35.15 25.06
C THR A 58 12.48 34.54 24.22
N LEU A 59 12.66 35.07 23.02
CA LEU A 59 13.71 34.69 22.07
C LEU A 59 14.86 35.69 22.14
N VAL A 60 16.08 35.17 22.06
CA VAL A 60 17.31 35.94 22.21
C VAL A 60 18.34 35.58 21.15
N PRO A 61 19.19 36.53 20.70
CA PRO A 61 20.33 36.23 19.83
C PRO A 61 21.35 35.37 20.56
N LEU A 62 21.53 34.14 20.06
CA LEU A 62 22.34 33.12 20.72
C LEU A 62 23.81 33.53 20.81
N ARG A 63 24.39 33.96 19.68
CA ARG A 63 25.83 34.19 19.55
C ARG A 63 26.35 35.20 20.56
N VAL A 64 25.70 36.38 20.64
CA VAL A 64 26.15 37.47 21.51
C VAL A 64 26.13 37.02 22.98
N ILE A 65 25.08 36.32 23.40
CA ILE A 65 24.98 35.80 24.77
C ILE A 65 26.05 34.75 25.05
N SER A 66 26.22 33.78 24.14
CA SER A 66 27.21 32.71 24.30
C SER A 66 28.64 33.25 24.37
N GLU A 67 29.02 34.18 23.49
CA GLU A 67 30.35 34.78 23.46
C GLU A 67 30.62 35.64 24.71
N GLN A 68 29.63 36.42 25.18
CA GLN A 68 29.75 37.18 26.45
C GLN A 68 29.93 36.26 27.66
N LEU A 69 29.37 35.05 27.62
CA LEU A 69 29.52 34.04 28.65
C LEU A 69 30.79 33.18 28.47
N GLY A 70 31.69 33.55 27.56
CA GLY A 70 32.97 32.88 27.33
C GLY A 70 32.88 31.56 26.58
N ALA A 71 31.83 31.36 25.76
CA ALA A 71 31.70 30.19 24.89
C ALA A 71 32.14 30.52 23.46
N ASP A 72 32.77 29.54 22.80
CA ASP A 72 33.06 29.59 21.36
C ASP A 72 31.80 29.21 20.56
N VAL A 73 31.50 29.96 19.50
CA VAL A 73 30.32 29.73 18.65
C VAL A 73 30.72 29.56 17.18
N GLY A 74 30.69 28.32 16.70
CA GLY A 74 30.90 27.95 15.29
C GLY A 74 29.60 27.93 14.49
N TRP A 75 29.68 28.35 13.23
CA TRP A 75 28.61 28.18 12.23
C TRP A 75 29.10 27.25 11.12
N ASN A 76 28.28 26.27 10.75
CA ASN A 76 28.47 25.47 9.55
C ASN A 76 27.32 25.78 8.58
N ASP A 77 27.67 26.30 7.42
CA ASP A 77 26.73 26.76 6.40
C ASP A 77 26.06 25.60 5.64
N GLU A 78 26.84 24.55 5.34
CA GLU A 78 26.37 23.36 4.61
C GLU A 78 25.28 22.62 5.39
N ASP A 79 25.52 22.40 6.69
CA ASP A 79 24.60 21.69 7.57
C ASP A 79 23.56 22.61 8.25
N ARG A 80 23.72 23.93 8.07
CA ARG A 80 22.99 25.00 8.80
C ARG A 80 22.99 24.75 10.31
N THR A 81 24.17 24.52 10.89
CA THR A 81 24.33 24.22 12.31
C THR A 81 25.11 25.27 13.09
N VAL A 82 24.74 25.43 14.37
CA VAL A 82 25.47 26.22 15.35
C VAL A 82 26.08 25.27 16.38
N HIS A 83 27.41 25.31 16.51
CA HIS A 83 28.16 24.57 17.52
C HIS A 83 28.63 25.53 18.61
N ILE A 84 28.17 25.33 19.84
CA ILE A 84 28.57 26.14 21.00
C ILE A 84 29.48 25.28 21.87
N LYS A 85 30.62 25.81 22.32
CA LYS A 85 31.54 25.11 23.21
C LYS A 85 31.98 25.99 24.37
N LYS A 86 31.86 25.48 25.60
CA LYS A 86 32.33 26.14 26.83
C LYS A 86 32.91 25.08 27.77
N GLY A 87 34.23 25.06 27.90
CA GLY A 87 34.92 24.06 28.73
C GLY A 87 34.67 22.63 28.24
N ASP A 88 34.11 21.78 29.11
CA ASP A 88 33.73 20.39 28.84
C ASP A 88 32.34 20.22 28.21
N ARG A 89 31.60 21.31 28.05
CA ARG A 89 30.24 21.34 27.49
C ARG A 89 30.28 21.75 26.03
N SER A 90 29.53 21.06 25.20
CA SER A 90 29.18 21.55 23.88
C SER A 90 27.72 21.27 23.52
N VAL A 91 27.18 22.12 22.65
CA VAL A 91 25.82 22.00 22.15
C VAL A 91 25.83 22.14 20.64
N LEU A 92 25.09 21.25 19.98
CA LEU A 92 24.83 21.32 18.56
C LEU A 92 23.35 21.64 18.32
N LEU A 93 23.12 22.74 17.61
CA LEU A 93 21.81 23.20 17.17
C LEU A 93 21.75 23.18 15.66
N ARG A 94 20.59 22.82 15.11
CA ARG A 94 20.32 22.90 13.68
C ARG A 94 19.17 23.87 13.43
N ILE A 95 19.35 24.76 12.45
CA ILE A 95 18.30 25.69 12.07
C ILE A 95 17.07 24.91 11.59
N ASP A 96 15.89 25.39 12.00
CA ASP A 96 14.59 24.78 11.71
C ASP A 96 14.39 23.37 12.32
N SER A 97 15.24 22.97 13.29
CA SER A 97 15.07 21.73 14.05
C SER A 97 14.97 21.94 15.55
N ARG A 98 14.04 21.25 16.19
CA ARG A 98 13.86 21.22 17.65
C ARG A 98 14.80 20.25 18.35
N LEU A 99 15.50 19.37 17.62
CA LEU A 99 16.44 18.45 18.24
C LEU A 99 17.66 19.22 18.74
N VAL A 100 17.96 19.07 20.03
CA VAL A 100 19.14 19.66 20.67
C VAL A 100 20.05 18.54 21.13
N GLU A 101 21.30 18.56 20.68
CA GLU A 101 22.35 17.66 21.18
C GLU A 101 23.17 18.41 22.23
N TYR A 102 23.31 17.82 23.40
CA TYR A 102 24.22 18.26 24.45
C TYR A 102 25.31 17.21 24.61
N ASP A 103 26.56 17.64 24.63
CA ASP A 103 27.70 16.79 24.96
C ASP A 103 28.39 17.35 26.19
N ARG A 104 28.59 16.47 27.19
CA ARG A 104 29.42 16.76 28.35
C ARG A 104 30.50 15.70 28.47
N ALA A 105 31.75 16.11 28.27
CA ALA A 105 32.92 15.23 28.34
C ALA A 105 32.80 13.94 27.49
N GLY A 106 32.17 14.02 26.32
CA GLY A 106 31.94 12.90 25.38
C GLY A 106 30.62 12.16 25.59
N ALA A 107 29.89 12.45 26.67
CA ALA A 107 28.58 11.86 26.92
C ALA A 107 27.48 12.70 26.25
N LYS A 108 26.96 12.19 25.13
CA LYS A 108 25.88 12.84 24.37
C LYS A 108 24.51 12.53 24.97
N THR A 109 23.71 13.58 25.14
CA THR A 109 22.29 13.53 25.52
C THR A 109 21.49 14.43 24.59
N TYR A 110 20.19 14.17 24.49
CA TYR A 110 19.32 14.87 23.54
C TYR A 110 18.08 15.42 24.25
N ASN A 111 17.51 16.47 23.68
CA ASN A 111 16.25 17.06 24.15
C ASN A 111 15.50 17.63 22.94
N VAL A 112 14.23 17.96 23.14
CA VAL A 112 13.39 18.59 22.11
C VAL A 112 13.01 19.98 22.59
N SER A 113 13.49 21.01 21.89
CA SER A 113 13.18 22.40 22.21
C SER A 113 11.74 22.75 21.86
N ASP A 114 11.17 23.68 22.62
CA ASP A 114 9.83 24.20 22.37
C ASP A 114 9.76 25.12 21.14
N VAL A 115 10.85 25.82 20.83
CA VAL A 115 10.99 26.62 19.62
C VAL A 115 12.28 26.21 18.90
N ALA A 116 12.16 25.80 17.64
CA ALA A 116 13.32 25.51 16.80
C ALA A 116 14.19 26.78 16.62
N PRO A 117 15.53 26.69 16.63
CA PRO A 117 16.38 27.81 16.26
C PRO A 117 16.09 28.29 14.84
N PHE A 118 15.97 29.60 14.64
CA PHE A 118 15.80 30.21 13.31
C PHE A 118 16.67 31.45 13.16
N ILE A 119 16.75 31.99 11.94
CA ILE A 119 17.59 33.15 11.63
C ILE A 119 16.71 34.40 11.53
N VAL A 120 17.09 35.44 12.27
CA VAL A 120 16.52 36.80 12.19
C VAL A 120 17.69 37.76 12.01
N GLU A 121 17.64 38.59 10.97
CA GLU A 121 18.69 39.60 10.70
C GLU A 121 20.11 39.00 10.75
N ASP A 122 20.33 37.87 10.07
CA ASP A 122 21.60 37.13 10.04
C ASP A 122 22.11 36.68 11.42
N ARG A 123 21.21 36.51 12.40
CA ARG A 123 21.53 35.97 13.73
C ARG A 123 20.63 34.80 14.06
N THR A 124 21.24 33.75 14.61
CA THR A 124 20.48 32.65 15.20
C THR A 124 19.80 33.13 16.47
N VAL A 125 18.47 33.01 16.49
CA VAL A 125 17.64 33.30 17.66
C VAL A 125 17.12 31.99 18.25
N VAL A 126 17.09 31.91 19.58
CA VAL A 126 16.66 30.71 20.31
C VAL A 126 15.82 31.10 21.53
N PRO A 127 15.00 30.19 22.07
CA PRO A 127 14.32 30.44 23.33
C PRO A 127 15.32 30.56 24.48
N LEU A 128 15.06 31.50 25.39
CA LEU A 128 15.94 31.81 26.51
C LEU A 128 16.31 30.57 27.35
N ARG A 129 15.36 29.64 27.54
CA ARG A 129 15.59 28.37 28.23
C ARG A 129 16.66 27.50 27.56
N LEU A 130 16.73 27.54 26.23
CA LEU A 130 17.74 26.81 25.48
C LEU A 130 19.15 27.38 25.73
N VAL A 131 19.28 28.70 25.91
CA VAL A 131 20.55 29.31 26.33
C VAL A 131 20.95 28.83 27.72
N SER A 132 20.01 28.80 28.67
CA SER A 132 20.26 28.26 30.01
C SER A 132 20.74 26.81 29.95
N ASN A 133 20.01 25.95 29.24
CA ASN A 133 20.38 24.54 29.11
C ASN A 133 21.72 24.35 28.39
N ALA A 134 22.01 25.17 27.37
CA ALA A 134 23.19 25.02 26.55
C ALA A 134 24.48 25.44 27.25
N LEU A 135 24.42 26.52 28.03
CA LEU A 135 25.57 27.06 28.75
C LEU A 135 25.61 26.60 30.21
N GLY A 136 24.50 26.01 30.70
CA GLY A 136 24.23 25.61 32.07
C GLY A 136 24.45 26.75 33.06
N VAL A 137 23.88 27.91 32.73
CA VAL A 137 23.84 29.12 33.54
C VAL A 137 22.41 29.37 34.02
N ASP A 138 22.27 29.94 35.21
CA ASP A 138 20.97 30.35 35.73
C ASP A 138 20.45 31.58 34.98
N ILE A 139 19.15 31.58 34.69
CA ILE A 139 18.51 32.68 33.97
C ILE A 139 17.21 33.08 34.67
N GLY A 140 17.10 34.38 34.96
CA GLY A 140 15.90 35.02 35.47
C GLY A 140 15.13 35.80 34.40
N TRP A 141 13.80 35.81 34.52
CA TRP A 141 12.90 36.70 33.79
C TRP A 141 12.11 37.55 34.79
N ASP A 142 12.26 38.87 34.72
CA ASP A 142 11.41 39.81 35.44
C ASP A 142 10.36 40.40 34.50
N ASN A 143 9.12 39.97 34.67
CA ASN A 143 8.01 40.41 33.84
C ASN A 143 7.65 41.90 34.04
N SER A 144 7.90 42.46 35.23
CA SER A 144 7.55 43.85 35.55
C SER A 144 8.47 44.83 34.84
N THR A 145 9.75 44.48 34.72
CA THR A 145 10.77 45.29 34.04
C THR A 145 11.10 44.79 32.63
N ARG A 146 10.52 43.66 32.21
CA ARG A 146 10.85 42.92 30.97
C ARG A 146 12.36 42.68 30.84
N THR A 147 13.00 42.28 31.92
CA THR A 147 14.44 42.05 31.98
C THR A 147 14.76 40.56 31.99
N VAL A 148 15.63 40.14 31.06
CA VAL A 148 16.36 38.87 31.11
C VAL A 148 17.63 39.09 31.89
N SER A 149 17.84 38.34 32.97
CA SER A 149 19.06 38.38 33.79
C SER A 149 19.79 37.05 33.73
N ILE A 150 21.05 37.05 33.31
CA ILE A 150 21.91 35.87 33.26
C ILE A 150 23.04 36.06 34.28
N ASP A 151 23.22 35.07 35.16
CA ASP A 151 24.22 35.07 36.22
C ASP A 151 25.19 33.91 35.98
N SER A 152 26.37 34.22 35.43
CA SER A 152 27.38 33.23 35.07
C SER A 152 28.03 32.56 36.28
N SER A 153 27.87 33.13 37.48
CA SER A 153 28.36 32.53 38.73
C SER A 153 27.48 31.37 39.22
N LYS A 154 26.23 31.29 38.74
CA LYS A 154 25.27 30.25 39.09
C LYS A 154 25.18 29.21 37.99
N THR A 155 25.38 27.95 38.37
CA THR A 155 25.23 26.83 37.45
C THR A 155 23.80 26.31 37.48
N ALA A 156 23.21 26.07 36.32
CA ALA A 156 21.92 25.41 36.16
C ALA A 156 22.10 23.99 35.59
N ALA A 157 21.23 23.07 36.02
CA ALA A 157 21.12 21.75 35.41
C ALA A 157 20.32 21.82 34.09
N ILE A 158 20.59 20.90 33.17
CA ILE A 158 19.77 20.74 31.96
C ILE A 158 18.38 20.26 32.40
N THR A 159 17.35 21.01 32.04
CA THR A 159 15.96 20.65 32.31
C THR A 159 15.22 20.27 31.02
N PRO A 160 14.38 19.22 31.03
CA PRO A 160 13.47 18.93 29.92
C PRO A 160 12.58 20.15 29.59
N PHE A 161 12.33 20.40 28.31
CA PHE A 161 11.38 21.44 27.90
C PHE A 161 9.94 21.05 28.22
N TYR A 162 9.67 19.75 28.23
CA TYR A 162 8.37 19.13 28.41
C TYR A 162 8.40 18.09 29.52
N ASP A 163 7.30 17.98 30.27
CA ASP A 163 7.13 16.94 31.28
C ASP A 163 6.65 15.64 30.62
N MET A 164 7.56 15.04 29.84
CA MET A 164 7.34 13.83 29.04
C MET A 164 8.62 13.00 28.99
N GLN A 165 8.48 11.67 29.09
CA GLN A 165 9.61 10.74 29.03
C GLN A 165 9.25 9.51 28.20
N ILE A 166 10.23 8.96 27.47
CA ILE A 166 10.12 7.59 26.93
C ILE A 166 10.33 6.63 28.11
N SER A 167 9.36 5.74 28.35
CA SER A 167 9.37 4.85 29.52
C SER A 167 9.79 3.42 29.19
N SER A 168 9.69 3.01 27.92
CA SER A 168 9.98 1.62 27.50
C SER A 168 11.42 1.39 27.05
N VAL A 169 12.18 2.47 26.80
CA VAL A 169 13.57 2.41 26.32
C VAL A 169 14.44 3.33 27.19
N SER A 170 15.57 2.82 27.67
CA SER A 170 16.52 3.59 28.47
C SER A 170 17.52 4.36 27.60
N PRO A 171 18.00 5.55 28.02
CA PRO A 171 19.09 6.24 27.34
C PRO A 171 20.32 5.34 27.16
N GLY A 172 20.83 5.25 25.94
CA GLY A 172 21.98 4.42 25.55
C GLY A 172 21.66 2.94 25.35
N GLN A 173 20.39 2.52 25.48
CA GLN A 173 20.00 1.12 25.28
C GLN A 173 20.38 0.62 23.89
N VAL A 174 20.92 -0.60 23.85
CA VAL A 174 21.21 -1.31 22.60
C VAL A 174 19.92 -1.95 22.08
N ILE A 175 19.51 -1.54 20.88
CA ILE A 175 18.35 -2.08 20.16
C ILE A 175 18.85 -3.19 19.24
N THR A 176 18.47 -4.43 19.57
CA THR A 176 18.89 -5.64 18.84
C THR A 176 17.78 -6.28 18.02
N GLY A 177 16.54 -5.81 18.16
CA GLY A 177 15.38 -6.34 17.45
C GLY A 177 14.08 -5.62 17.83
N GLU A 178 12.95 -6.32 17.67
CA GLU A 178 11.62 -5.82 18.02
C GLU A 178 11.61 -5.18 19.42
N THR A 179 11.12 -3.94 19.48
CA THR A 179 11.15 -3.10 20.68
C THR A 179 9.80 -2.44 20.89
N GLU A 180 9.32 -2.47 22.14
CA GLU A 180 8.12 -1.73 22.53
C GLU A 180 8.45 -0.26 22.82
N LEU A 181 7.58 0.63 22.37
CA LEU A 181 7.67 2.08 22.48
C LEU A 181 6.47 2.62 23.27
N ALA A 182 6.76 3.28 24.39
CA ALA A 182 5.79 3.93 25.24
C ALA A 182 6.36 5.21 25.85
N ALA A 183 5.48 6.19 26.06
CA ALA A 183 5.80 7.45 26.71
C ALA A 183 4.91 7.66 27.95
N VAL A 184 5.44 8.39 28.93
CA VAL A 184 4.75 8.78 30.15
C VAL A 184 4.77 10.31 30.30
N PHE A 185 3.73 10.83 30.95
CA PHE A 185 3.48 12.26 31.12
C PHE A 185 3.18 12.52 32.61
N PRO A 186 4.20 12.80 33.44
CA PRO A 186 4.00 12.99 34.88
C PRO A 186 2.99 14.10 35.21
N GLY A 187 3.01 15.20 34.47
CA GLY A 187 2.07 16.32 34.55
C GLY A 187 0.77 16.14 33.75
N GLY A 188 0.54 14.95 33.19
CA GLY A 188 -0.60 14.66 32.32
C GLY A 188 -0.32 14.94 30.83
N VAL A 189 -1.15 14.34 29.97
CA VAL A 189 -1.02 14.50 28.51
C VAL A 189 -1.32 15.96 28.11
N PRO A 190 -0.46 16.61 27.32
CA PRO A 190 -0.71 17.97 26.82
C PRO A 190 -2.08 18.11 26.15
N THR A 191 -2.79 19.19 26.47
CA THR A 191 -4.12 19.47 25.91
C THR A 191 -4.05 19.60 24.39
N GLY A 192 -5.01 18.98 23.68
CA GLY A 192 -5.08 19.02 22.22
C GLY A 192 -4.23 17.97 21.50
N ALA A 193 -3.42 17.17 22.22
CA ALA A 193 -2.67 16.08 21.61
C ALA A 193 -3.60 15.04 20.99
N SER A 194 -3.42 14.77 19.70
CA SER A 194 -4.18 13.78 18.94
C SER A 194 -3.33 12.64 18.40
N GLU A 195 -2.02 12.84 18.31
CA GLU A 195 -1.10 11.84 17.78
C GLU A 195 0.25 11.87 18.51
N ILE A 196 0.79 10.69 18.77
CA ILE A 196 2.19 10.47 19.13
C ILE A 196 2.94 9.82 17.97
N LYS A 197 4.13 10.32 17.64
CA LYS A 197 5.08 9.70 16.69
C LYS A 197 6.38 9.39 17.42
N TYR A 198 6.90 8.20 17.17
CA TYR A 198 8.25 7.82 17.54
C TYR A 198 9.14 7.91 16.30
N LEU A 199 10.23 8.64 16.43
CA LEU A 199 11.14 8.96 15.34
C LEU A 199 12.52 8.39 15.67
N LEU A 200 13.13 7.73 14.70
CA LEU A 200 14.53 7.32 14.78
C LEU A 200 15.35 8.25 13.90
N LEU A 201 16.10 9.15 14.52
CA LEU A 201 16.86 10.20 13.85
C LEU A 201 18.35 9.87 13.82
N ASP A 202 18.96 10.16 12.69
CA ASP A 202 20.42 10.21 12.55
C ASP A 202 20.94 11.47 13.29
N PRO A 203 21.85 11.33 14.27
CA PRO A 203 22.34 12.46 15.05
C PRO A 203 23.13 13.48 14.21
N GLY A 204 23.81 13.02 13.16
CA GLY A 204 24.57 13.87 12.25
C GLY A 204 23.67 14.81 11.46
N THR A 205 22.54 14.33 10.96
CA THR A 205 21.61 15.13 10.13
C THR A 205 20.43 15.73 10.89
N GLY A 206 20.08 15.17 12.06
CA GLY A 206 18.85 15.50 12.80
C GLY A 206 17.57 15.03 12.09
N ARG A 207 17.69 14.22 11.04
CA ARG A 207 16.58 13.68 10.24
C ARG A 207 16.53 12.17 10.35
N GLY A 208 15.36 11.62 10.12
CA GLY A 208 15.19 10.17 10.08
C GLY A 208 13.75 9.80 9.78
N VAL A 209 13.30 8.66 10.28
CA VAL A 209 12.01 8.08 9.90
C VAL A 209 11.09 7.93 11.10
N VAL A 210 9.79 7.95 10.85
CA VAL A 210 8.80 7.50 11.83
C VAL A 210 8.93 5.99 11.94
N VAL A 211 9.15 5.47 13.14
CA VAL A 211 9.28 4.03 13.41
C VAL A 211 8.03 3.44 14.05
N ALA A 212 7.24 4.26 14.74
CA ALA A 212 5.93 3.91 15.25
C ALA A 212 5.08 5.18 15.45
N ARG A 213 3.76 5.03 15.48
CA ARG A 213 2.84 6.15 15.70
C ARG A 213 1.45 5.67 16.12
N GLY A 214 0.65 6.56 16.71
CA GLY A 214 -0.78 6.34 16.88
C GLY A 214 -1.50 7.41 17.67
N GLY A 215 -2.81 7.24 17.81
CA GLY A 215 -3.70 8.22 18.47
C GLY A 215 -3.82 8.04 19.99
N SER A 216 -3.17 7.04 20.59
CA SER A 216 -3.14 6.86 22.04
C SER A 216 -1.80 7.33 22.59
N MET A 217 -1.78 8.47 23.27
CA MET A 217 -0.57 9.10 23.79
C MET A 217 0.13 8.23 24.84
N THR A 218 -0.65 7.47 25.61
CA THR A 218 -0.18 6.50 26.62
C THR A 218 -0.19 5.06 26.10
N GLY A 219 -0.41 4.87 24.80
CA GLY A 219 -0.40 3.57 24.15
C GLY A 219 0.99 2.95 24.09
N ARG A 220 1.01 1.63 23.90
CA ARG A 220 2.21 0.85 23.60
C ARG A 220 2.24 0.56 22.11
N TYR A 221 3.40 0.77 21.49
CA TYR A 221 3.60 0.59 20.07
C TYR A 221 4.79 -0.31 19.81
N THR A 222 4.72 -1.18 18.81
CA THR A 222 5.81 -2.08 18.47
C THR A 222 6.63 -1.50 17.33
N TRP A 223 7.95 -1.49 17.49
CA TRP A 223 8.90 -1.13 16.44
C TRP A 223 9.78 -2.31 16.08
N LEU A 224 9.72 -2.72 14.82
CA LEU A 224 10.65 -3.67 14.21
C LEU A 224 11.75 -2.88 13.48
N PRO A 225 13.04 -2.99 13.86
CA PRO A 225 14.10 -2.18 13.27
C PRO A 225 14.49 -2.64 11.85
N ASP A 226 14.85 -1.68 11.00
CA ASP A 226 15.51 -1.91 9.71
C ASP A 226 17.03 -2.04 9.93
N MET A 227 17.64 -2.96 9.20
CA MET A 227 19.06 -3.26 9.17
C MET A 227 19.92 -2.23 8.41
N LYS A 228 19.30 -1.35 7.61
CA LYS A 228 20.00 -0.27 6.89
C LYS A 228 20.66 0.74 7.82
N LYS A 229 20.15 0.88 9.05
CA LYS A 229 20.65 1.81 10.05
C LYS A 229 21.37 1.02 11.14
N ALA A 230 22.51 1.52 11.55
CA ALA A 230 23.31 0.96 12.63
C ALA A 230 24.09 2.09 13.30
N GLY A 231 24.55 1.85 14.53
CA GLY A 231 25.31 2.85 15.26
C GLY A 231 24.45 3.67 16.22
N GLN A 232 25.01 4.80 16.65
CA GLN A 232 24.34 5.71 17.56
C GLN A 232 23.21 6.45 16.82
N MET A 233 22.00 6.36 17.37
CA MET A 233 20.80 7.01 16.85
C MET A 233 20.13 7.83 17.97
N VAL A 234 19.17 8.66 17.59
CA VAL A 234 18.30 9.36 18.55
C VAL A 234 16.89 8.84 18.40
N LEU A 235 16.34 8.29 19.47
CA LEU A 235 14.93 7.93 19.55
C LEU A 235 14.18 9.10 20.18
N ALA A 236 13.23 9.67 19.45
CA ALA A 236 12.39 10.76 19.93
C ALA A 236 10.91 10.36 19.96
N ALA A 237 10.20 10.80 20.98
CA ALA A 237 8.74 10.70 21.08
C ALA A 237 8.16 12.10 21.01
N VAL A 238 7.27 12.35 20.06
CA VAL A 238 6.77 13.69 19.72
C VAL A 238 5.25 13.67 19.59
N LEU A 239 4.60 14.65 20.22
CA LEU A 239 3.17 14.87 20.19
C LEU A 239 2.77 15.93 19.17
N TYR A 240 1.68 15.65 18.47
CA TYR A 240 1.09 16.54 17.49
C TYR A 240 -0.40 16.77 17.80
N ASP A 241 -0.89 17.94 17.45
CA ASP A 241 -2.32 18.27 17.48
C ASP A 241 -3.04 17.73 16.23
N ALA A 242 -4.36 17.98 16.14
CA ALA A 242 -5.20 17.49 15.03
C ALA A 242 -4.86 18.13 13.67
N ASN A 243 -4.15 19.27 13.66
CA ASN A 243 -3.68 19.93 12.45
C ASN A 243 -2.29 19.41 12.02
N GLY A 244 -1.62 18.63 12.87
CA GLY A 244 -0.27 18.15 12.66
C GLY A 244 0.80 19.12 13.19
N ASP A 245 0.42 20.10 14.02
CA ASP A 245 1.34 21.03 14.64
C ASP A 245 2.01 20.40 15.88
N PHE A 246 3.28 20.67 16.06
CA PHE A 246 4.08 20.18 17.18
C PHE A 246 3.57 20.74 18.52
N LEU A 247 3.42 19.86 19.53
CA LEU A 247 2.99 20.26 20.88
C LEU A 247 4.07 20.04 21.94
N ALA A 248 4.69 18.86 21.94
CA ALA A 248 5.66 18.46 22.95
C ALA A 248 6.55 17.34 22.41
N GLY A 249 7.74 17.17 22.98
CA GLY A 249 8.57 16.03 22.66
C GLY A 249 9.67 15.77 23.66
N THR A 250 10.27 14.60 23.54
CA THR A 250 11.45 14.17 24.29
C THR A 250 12.31 13.27 23.40
N ALA A 251 13.61 13.21 23.69
CA ALA A 251 14.56 12.46 22.88
C ALA A 251 15.63 11.81 23.76
N ILE A 252 16.05 10.60 23.40
CA ILE A 252 17.09 9.85 24.10
C ILE A 252 18.08 9.25 23.09
N PRO A 253 19.37 9.13 23.44
CA PRO A 253 20.31 8.35 22.65
C PRO A 253 19.92 6.87 22.70
N VAL A 254 20.09 6.15 21.60
CA VAL A 254 20.01 4.68 21.54
C VAL A 254 21.13 4.16 20.64
N GLN A 255 21.50 2.89 20.81
CA GLN A 255 22.50 2.23 19.97
C GLN A 255 21.81 1.16 19.13
N LEU A 256 21.72 1.35 17.82
CA LEU A 256 21.15 0.36 16.92
C LEU A 256 22.21 -0.67 16.53
N ALA A 257 22.00 -1.92 16.94
CA ALA A 257 22.90 -3.05 16.68
C ALA A 257 22.06 -4.32 16.46
N VAL A 258 21.23 -4.30 15.42
CA VAL A 258 20.34 -5.40 15.08
C VAL A 258 21.18 -6.66 14.82
N GLN A 259 20.89 -7.73 15.57
CA GLN A 259 21.48 -9.04 15.34
C GLN A 259 20.41 -9.91 14.66
N PRO A 260 20.52 -10.23 13.37
CA PRO A 260 19.49 -10.93 12.64
C PRO A 260 19.17 -12.28 13.27
N ARG A 261 17.94 -12.42 13.76
CA ARG A 261 17.35 -13.67 14.22
C ARG A 261 16.28 -14.08 13.21
N VAL A 262 16.45 -15.27 12.66
CA VAL A 262 15.48 -15.88 11.76
C VAL A 262 15.10 -17.23 12.34
N ALA A 263 13.82 -17.41 12.65
CA ALA A 263 13.27 -18.66 13.15
C ALA A 263 12.11 -19.11 12.26
N LEU A 264 11.90 -20.43 12.22
CA LEU A 264 10.80 -21.06 11.50
C LEU A 264 9.77 -21.57 12.51
N ALA A 265 8.53 -21.13 12.36
CA ALA A 265 7.39 -21.61 13.12
C ALA A 265 6.46 -22.47 12.25
N GLY A 266 5.62 -23.27 12.90
CA GLY A 266 4.64 -24.15 12.24
C GLY A 266 5.10 -25.60 12.02
N ILE A 267 6.32 -25.93 12.43
CA ILE A 267 6.89 -27.28 12.40
C ILE A 267 7.82 -27.50 13.59
N THR A 268 7.87 -28.73 14.11
CA THR A 268 8.72 -29.11 15.24
C THR A 268 9.69 -30.22 14.88
N GLU A 269 10.83 -30.28 15.57
CA GLU A 269 11.86 -31.30 15.35
C GLU A 269 11.28 -32.73 15.50
N GLY A 270 11.54 -33.59 14.53
CA GLY A 270 11.09 -34.98 14.49
C GLY A 270 9.61 -35.19 14.17
N GLN A 271 8.86 -34.14 13.81
CA GLN A 271 7.43 -34.25 13.51
C GLN A 271 7.17 -35.22 12.34
N VAL A 272 6.14 -36.07 12.45
CA VAL A 272 5.66 -36.91 11.35
C VAL A 272 4.54 -36.18 10.61
N LEU A 273 4.74 -35.95 9.31
CA LEU A 273 3.86 -35.17 8.45
C LEU A 273 2.99 -36.09 7.59
N GLN A 274 1.67 -35.91 7.65
CA GLN A 274 0.67 -36.69 6.92
C GLN A 274 -0.19 -35.85 5.96
N GLY A 275 0.18 -34.58 5.75
CA GLY A 275 -0.54 -33.65 4.90
C GLY A 275 0.16 -32.29 4.85
N ASP A 276 -0.62 -31.26 4.56
CA ASP A 276 -0.15 -29.88 4.43
C ASP A 276 0.54 -29.37 5.71
N VAL A 277 1.59 -28.56 5.52
CA VAL A 277 2.31 -27.90 6.60
C VAL A 277 2.23 -26.38 6.40
N ILE A 278 1.74 -25.67 7.42
CA ILE A 278 1.68 -24.21 7.41
C ILE A 278 2.91 -23.66 8.12
N LEU A 279 3.81 -23.07 7.36
CA LEU A 279 5.05 -22.46 7.82
C LEU A 279 4.89 -20.95 8.00
N ARG A 280 5.58 -20.41 9.00
CA ARG A 280 5.60 -18.96 9.29
C ARG A 280 7.01 -18.51 9.67
N PRO A 281 7.47 -17.35 9.22
CA PRO A 281 8.73 -16.79 9.69
C PRO A 281 8.53 -16.11 11.06
N ASP A 282 9.57 -16.13 11.88
CA ASP A 282 9.71 -15.30 13.09
C ASP A 282 11.03 -14.53 12.97
N LEU A 283 10.91 -13.22 12.80
CA LEU A 283 12.01 -12.30 12.48
C LEU A 283 12.07 -11.18 13.52
N ASN A 284 13.27 -10.73 13.88
CA ASN A 284 13.47 -9.56 14.74
C ASN A 284 13.88 -8.29 13.97
N PHE A 285 13.78 -8.29 12.65
CA PHE A 285 14.12 -7.17 11.78
C PHE A 285 13.17 -7.10 10.58
N VAL A 286 13.10 -5.94 9.94
CA VAL A 286 12.33 -5.75 8.70
C VAL A 286 13.05 -6.44 7.54
N ALA A 287 12.48 -7.54 7.05
CA ALA A 287 12.90 -8.18 5.82
C ALA A 287 12.12 -7.64 4.61
N SER A 288 12.75 -7.58 3.44
CA SER A 288 12.08 -7.29 2.17
C SER A 288 11.19 -8.45 1.73
N TYR A 289 11.67 -9.69 1.88
CA TYR A 289 10.91 -10.91 1.59
C TYR A 289 11.52 -12.13 2.29
N VAL A 290 10.79 -13.23 2.33
CA VAL A 290 11.29 -14.53 2.77
C VAL A 290 11.19 -15.57 1.65
N LYS A 291 12.03 -16.60 1.71
CA LYS A 291 11.92 -17.84 0.94
C LYS A 291 11.96 -19.03 1.88
N TYR A 292 11.17 -20.05 1.60
CA TYR A 292 11.26 -21.32 2.31
C TYR A 292 12.06 -22.30 1.47
N GLU A 293 12.95 -23.03 2.12
CA GLU A 293 13.63 -24.16 1.52
C GLU A 293 13.27 -25.44 2.26
N ILE A 294 12.81 -26.43 1.48
CA ILE A 294 12.49 -27.77 1.94
C ILE A 294 13.43 -28.74 1.23
N THR A 295 14.20 -29.51 2.00
CA THR A 295 15.16 -30.48 1.46
C THR A 295 14.77 -31.88 1.91
N ASN A 296 14.46 -32.78 0.98
CA ASN A 296 14.38 -34.20 1.25
C ASN A 296 15.80 -34.78 1.28
N ILE A 297 16.25 -35.16 2.48
CA ILE A 297 17.64 -35.60 2.73
C ILE A 297 17.88 -36.96 2.10
N ASP A 298 16.90 -37.86 2.20
CA ASP A 298 17.00 -39.22 1.69
C ASP A 298 17.16 -39.24 0.16
N LYS A 299 16.66 -38.21 -0.53
CA LYS A 299 16.64 -38.09 -2.00
C LYS A 299 17.56 -37.01 -2.54
N ASN A 300 18.27 -36.28 -1.66
CA ASN A 300 19.09 -35.12 -2.01
C ASN A 300 18.38 -34.13 -2.95
N LYS A 301 17.11 -33.81 -2.65
CA LYS A 301 16.27 -32.93 -3.46
C LYS A 301 15.82 -31.73 -2.64
N THR A 302 16.11 -30.53 -3.15
CA THR A 302 15.75 -29.26 -2.52
C THR A 302 14.73 -28.51 -3.36
N PHE A 303 13.71 -27.99 -2.70
CA PHE A 303 12.73 -27.07 -3.26
C PHE A 303 12.82 -25.73 -2.53
N THR A 304 12.82 -24.64 -3.29
CA THR A 304 12.83 -23.27 -2.75
C THR A 304 11.66 -22.49 -3.32
N THR A 305 10.92 -21.78 -2.47
CA THR A 305 9.81 -20.93 -2.92
C THR A 305 10.31 -19.69 -3.67
N SER A 306 9.41 -19.02 -4.39
CA SER A 306 9.58 -17.62 -4.76
C SER A 306 9.58 -16.71 -3.52
N GLU A 307 9.73 -15.41 -3.74
CA GLU A 307 9.63 -14.35 -2.74
C GLU A 307 8.23 -14.33 -2.12
N LEU A 308 8.16 -14.37 -0.79
CA LEU A 308 6.92 -14.39 -0.01
C LEU A 308 6.95 -13.34 1.11
N ASP A 309 5.76 -13.06 1.64
CA ASP A 309 5.50 -12.08 2.69
C ASP A 309 6.22 -12.46 4.00
N PRO A 310 7.12 -11.60 4.54
CA PRO A 310 7.80 -11.81 5.82
C PRO A 310 6.89 -11.87 7.06
N GLN A 311 5.62 -11.48 6.93
CA GLN A 311 4.61 -11.59 8.00
C GLN A 311 3.50 -12.59 7.62
N GLY A 312 3.60 -13.19 6.43
CA GLY A 312 2.62 -14.13 5.90
C GLY A 312 2.93 -15.58 6.24
N THR A 313 2.00 -16.46 5.83
CA THR A 313 2.14 -17.90 5.97
C THR A 313 2.43 -18.55 4.62
N TYR A 314 3.16 -19.65 4.61
CA TYR A 314 3.33 -20.51 3.44
C TYR A 314 2.81 -21.92 3.73
N THR A 315 1.93 -22.43 2.87
CA THR A 315 1.47 -23.82 2.96
C THR A 315 2.27 -24.68 2.00
N TRP A 316 3.05 -25.61 2.55
CA TRP A 316 3.70 -26.65 1.76
C TRP A 316 2.83 -27.91 1.74
N SER A 317 2.48 -28.38 0.54
CA SER A 317 1.70 -29.59 0.32
C SER A 317 2.62 -30.71 -0.21
N PRO A 318 3.13 -31.61 0.67
CA PRO A 318 4.01 -32.69 0.24
C PRO A 318 3.31 -33.68 -0.69
N MET A 319 4.07 -34.23 -1.64
CA MET A 319 3.67 -35.38 -2.43
C MET A 319 4.20 -36.68 -1.80
N PHE A 320 3.64 -37.82 -2.19
CA PHE A 320 4.08 -39.15 -1.78
C PHE A 320 5.56 -39.37 -2.12
N GLU A 321 6.05 -38.80 -3.23
CA GLU A 321 7.45 -38.79 -3.60
C GLU A 321 8.32 -37.96 -2.65
N ASP A 322 7.75 -37.21 -1.72
CA ASP A 322 8.48 -36.51 -0.65
C ASP A 322 8.57 -37.33 0.64
N ASN A 323 7.96 -38.53 0.70
CA ASN A 323 8.13 -39.47 1.82
C ASN A 323 9.61 -39.70 2.12
N GLY A 324 9.96 -39.62 3.41
CA GLY A 324 11.34 -39.66 3.90
C GLY A 324 11.64 -38.56 4.92
N ASN A 325 12.91 -38.45 5.28
CA ASN A 325 13.41 -37.39 6.14
C ASN A 325 13.55 -36.08 5.35
N VAL A 326 13.00 -35.01 5.91
CA VAL A 326 12.98 -33.67 5.30
C VAL A 326 13.47 -32.63 6.30
N THR A 327 14.14 -31.61 5.81
CA THR A 327 14.49 -30.41 6.58
C THR A 327 13.81 -29.19 6.00
N PHE A 328 13.43 -28.29 6.89
CA PHE A 328 12.80 -27.02 6.55
C PHE A 328 13.65 -25.87 7.07
N ARG A 329 13.87 -24.86 6.25
CA ARG A 329 14.44 -23.58 6.69
C ARG A 329 13.69 -22.42 6.04
N VAL A 330 13.63 -21.30 6.73
CA VAL A 330 13.22 -20.02 6.16
C VAL A 330 14.42 -19.11 6.03
N ILE A 331 14.49 -18.40 4.90
CA ILE A 331 15.57 -17.48 4.56
C ILE A 331 14.94 -16.10 4.37
N ALA A 332 15.27 -15.16 5.26
CA ALA A 332 14.86 -13.76 5.16
C ALA A 332 15.92 -12.97 4.37
N TYR A 333 15.46 -12.03 3.56
CA TYR A 333 16.31 -11.17 2.74
C TYR A 333 16.08 -9.71 3.14
N ASP A 334 17.17 -8.98 3.38
CA ASP A 334 17.10 -7.54 3.63
C ASP A 334 16.99 -6.73 2.34
N HIS A 335 17.04 -5.41 2.47
CA HIS A 335 16.99 -4.46 1.34
C HIS A 335 18.21 -4.47 0.43
N ALA A 336 19.36 -4.92 0.92
CA ALA A 336 20.57 -5.13 0.12
C ALA A 336 20.49 -6.46 -0.66
N GLY A 337 19.54 -7.33 -0.34
CA GLY A 337 19.43 -8.68 -0.86
C GLY A 337 20.31 -9.68 -0.11
N GLN A 338 20.86 -9.28 1.05
CA GLN A 338 21.61 -10.18 1.92
C GLN A 338 20.67 -11.18 2.58
N ALA A 339 21.05 -12.45 2.55
CA ALA A 339 20.25 -13.56 3.05
C ALA A 339 20.63 -13.92 4.51
N TYR A 340 19.60 -14.24 5.30
CA TYR A 340 19.68 -14.69 6.69
C TYR A 340 18.80 -15.92 6.86
N GLY A 341 19.40 -17.08 7.13
CA GLY A 341 18.68 -18.35 7.25
C GLY A 341 18.39 -18.74 8.69
N SER A 342 17.25 -19.38 8.93
CA SER A 342 17.00 -20.09 10.19
C SER A 342 17.88 -21.33 10.31
N GLN A 343 17.98 -21.87 11.53
CA GLN A 343 18.39 -23.25 11.69
C GLN A 343 17.39 -24.19 10.97
N PRO A 344 17.86 -25.31 10.38
CA PRO A 344 16.97 -26.30 9.79
C PRO A 344 16.16 -26.99 10.88
N VAL A 345 14.87 -27.25 10.62
CA VAL A 345 14.02 -28.12 11.45
C VAL A 345 13.80 -29.42 10.71
N SER A 346 14.16 -30.55 11.32
CA SER A 346 14.00 -31.87 10.71
C SER A 346 12.61 -32.44 11.01
N ALA A 347 12.03 -33.11 10.02
CA ALA A 347 10.77 -33.83 10.15
C ALA A 347 10.75 -35.04 9.21
N ARG A 348 9.70 -35.85 9.27
CA ARG A 348 9.52 -37.02 8.41
C ARG A 348 8.18 -36.98 7.71
N VAL A 349 8.17 -37.00 6.38
CA VAL A 349 6.95 -37.16 5.59
C VAL A 349 6.56 -38.64 5.53
N ASN A 350 5.31 -38.93 5.86
CA ASN A 350 4.73 -40.27 5.81
C ASN A 350 3.29 -40.21 5.28
N LEU A 351 3.17 -40.11 3.96
CA LEU A 351 1.93 -40.07 3.21
C LEU A 351 1.59 -41.46 2.64
N THR A 352 0.29 -41.73 2.58
CA THR A 352 -0.28 -42.75 1.70
C THR A 352 -0.72 -42.12 0.39
N LYS A 353 -0.73 -42.89 -0.70
CA LYS A 353 -1.25 -42.43 -1.99
C LYS A 353 -2.76 -42.15 -1.86
N LYS A 354 -3.19 -40.99 -2.34
CA LYS A 354 -4.60 -40.57 -2.44
C LYS A 354 -4.90 -40.26 -3.90
N LEU A 355 -6.06 -40.71 -4.37
CA LEU A 355 -6.51 -40.55 -5.74
C LEU A 355 -8.03 -40.35 -5.76
N GLU A 356 -8.47 -39.23 -6.34
CA GLU A 356 -9.88 -38.88 -6.42
C GLU A 356 -10.20 -38.26 -7.78
N LEU A 357 -11.37 -38.61 -8.34
CA LEU A 357 -11.97 -37.89 -9.44
C LEU A 357 -12.58 -36.57 -8.93
N ARG A 358 -12.38 -35.50 -9.69
CA ARG A 358 -12.98 -34.16 -9.49
C ARG A 358 -13.66 -33.71 -10.79
N GLY A 359 -14.51 -32.69 -10.69
CA GLY A 359 -15.23 -32.12 -11.84
C GLY A 359 -16.71 -32.52 -11.93
N VAL A 360 -17.12 -33.53 -11.18
CA VAL A 360 -18.52 -33.97 -11.01
C VAL A 360 -18.78 -34.31 -9.55
N SER A 361 -20.05 -34.27 -9.15
CA SER A 361 -20.49 -34.63 -7.79
C SER A 361 -21.37 -35.88 -7.85
N ASP A 362 -21.35 -36.68 -6.79
CA ASP A 362 -22.18 -37.88 -6.70
C ASP A 362 -23.68 -37.54 -6.78
N GLY A 363 -24.41 -38.31 -7.58
CA GLY A 363 -25.82 -38.10 -7.90
C GLY A 363 -26.13 -36.94 -8.85
N SER A 364 -25.14 -36.12 -9.25
CA SER A 364 -25.37 -34.95 -10.10
C SER A 364 -25.81 -35.33 -11.52
N THR A 365 -26.58 -34.44 -12.15
CA THR A 365 -26.99 -34.60 -13.56
C THR A 365 -26.06 -33.79 -14.47
N VAL A 366 -25.46 -34.43 -15.47
CA VAL A 366 -24.54 -33.78 -16.41
C VAL A 366 -25.30 -33.29 -17.64
N GLU A 367 -25.62 -32.00 -17.67
CA GLU A 367 -26.35 -31.37 -18.79
C GLU A 367 -25.51 -30.39 -19.62
N LYS A 368 -24.27 -30.13 -19.21
CA LYS A 368 -23.29 -29.27 -19.87
C LYS A 368 -21.93 -29.97 -19.88
N PRO A 369 -20.98 -29.59 -20.74
CA PRO A 369 -19.61 -30.07 -20.67
C PRO A 369 -19.06 -29.90 -19.26
N VAL A 370 -18.53 -30.98 -18.71
CA VAL A 370 -17.83 -30.97 -17.42
C VAL A 370 -16.34 -31.14 -17.69
N THR A 371 -15.53 -30.54 -16.82
CA THR A 371 -14.08 -30.74 -16.86
C THR A 371 -13.73 -31.74 -15.79
N LEU A 372 -13.53 -32.99 -16.20
CA LEU A 372 -13.04 -34.04 -15.32
C LEU A 372 -11.57 -33.77 -15.01
N SER A 373 -11.22 -33.85 -13.74
CA SER A 373 -9.85 -33.65 -13.29
C SER A 373 -9.51 -34.66 -12.19
N VAL A 374 -8.23 -34.83 -11.93
CA VAL A 374 -7.74 -35.77 -10.92
C VAL A 374 -7.10 -35.00 -9.76
N SER A 375 -7.57 -35.28 -8.54
CA SER A 375 -6.88 -34.88 -7.31
C SER A 375 -6.02 -36.06 -6.85
N ARG A 376 -4.72 -35.81 -6.67
CA ARG A 376 -3.75 -36.82 -6.26
C ARG A 376 -2.63 -36.19 -5.46
N ASN A 377 -1.97 -37.01 -4.65
CA ASN A 377 -0.74 -36.61 -3.95
C ASN A 377 0.51 -37.37 -4.41
N PHE A 378 0.53 -38.03 -5.57
CA PHE A 378 1.69 -38.79 -6.05
C PHE A 378 1.85 -38.63 -7.57
N GLN A 379 3.06 -38.71 -8.11
CA GLN A 379 3.35 -38.50 -9.53
C GLN A 379 2.83 -39.62 -10.43
N VAL A 380 2.30 -39.23 -11.60
CA VAL A 380 1.70 -40.15 -12.58
C VAL A 380 2.23 -39.89 -13.99
N SER A 381 2.31 -40.94 -14.79
CA SER A 381 2.71 -40.91 -16.20
C SER A 381 1.52 -40.88 -17.16
N GLU A 382 0.39 -41.43 -16.73
CA GLU A 382 -0.82 -41.60 -17.55
C GLU A 382 -2.07 -41.52 -16.67
N THR A 383 -3.14 -40.91 -17.20
CA THR A 383 -4.45 -40.81 -16.58
C THR A 383 -5.52 -41.24 -17.57
N GLU A 384 -6.35 -42.19 -17.17
CA GLU A 384 -7.57 -42.60 -17.85
C GLU A 384 -8.78 -42.08 -17.07
N TYR A 385 -9.66 -41.37 -17.76
CA TYR A 385 -11.00 -41.08 -17.26
C TYR A 385 -11.92 -42.19 -17.77
N VAL A 386 -12.57 -42.91 -16.86
CA VAL A 386 -13.31 -44.12 -17.18
C VAL A 386 -14.76 -43.93 -16.76
N MET A 387 -15.67 -44.33 -17.64
CA MET A 387 -17.08 -44.46 -17.37
C MET A 387 -17.43 -45.94 -17.29
N LYS A 388 -18.28 -46.31 -16.34
CA LYS A 388 -18.80 -47.66 -16.19
C LYS A 388 -20.32 -47.64 -16.12
N ASP A 389 -20.93 -48.57 -16.83
CA ASP A 389 -22.35 -48.83 -16.70
C ASP A 389 -22.60 -49.71 -15.46
N PRO A 390 -23.35 -49.23 -14.44
CA PRO A 390 -23.51 -49.96 -13.18
C PRO A 390 -24.37 -51.22 -13.32
N THR A 391 -25.14 -51.37 -14.40
CA THR A 391 -26.03 -52.52 -14.63
C THR A 391 -25.28 -53.66 -15.32
N THR A 392 -24.50 -53.33 -16.35
CA THR A 392 -23.78 -54.33 -17.16
C THR A 392 -22.35 -54.54 -16.70
N GLY A 393 -21.77 -53.58 -15.95
CA GLY A 393 -20.37 -53.56 -15.57
C GLY A 393 -19.41 -53.17 -16.70
N ALA A 394 -19.92 -52.86 -17.90
CA ALA A 394 -19.10 -52.48 -19.04
C ALA A 394 -18.39 -51.14 -18.78
N GLU A 395 -17.09 -51.08 -19.09
CA GLU A 395 -16.27 -49.88 -18.97
C GLU A 395 -15.95 -49.27 -20.34
N GLU A 396 -15.95 -47.94 -20.40
CA GLU A 396 -15.54 -47.13 -21.54
C GLU A 396 -14.50 -46.10 -21.09
N VAL A 397 -13.35 -46.07 -21.77
CA VAL A 397 -12.32 -45.05 -21.52
C VAL A 397 -12.71 -43.78 -22.28
N LEU A 398 -13.15 -42.76 -21.55
CA LEU A 398 -13.54 -41.46 -22.11
C LEU A 398 -12.33 -40.72 -22.69
N ALA A 399 -11.20 -40.79 -21.99
CA ALA A 399 -9.95 -40.22 -22.45
C ALA A 399 -8.75 -40.89 -21.77
N ARG A 400 -7.66 -41.00 -22.53
CA ARG A 400 -6.33 -41.35 -22.03
C ARG A 400 -5.40 -40.17 -22.28
N VAL A 401 -4.95 -39.53 -21.22
CA VAL A 401 -4.16 -38.29 -21.27
C VAL A 401 -3.02 -38.34 -20.25
N GLY A 402 -2.09 -37.38 -20.32
CA GLY A 402 -1.11 -37.14 -19.27
C GLY A 402 -1.75 -36.51 -18.02
N TYR A 403 -1.02 -35.65 -17.30
CA TYR A 403 -1.59 -34.91 -16.18
C TYR A 403 -2.33 -33.64 -16.63
N VAL A 404 -3.43 -33.83 -17.33
CA VAL A 404 -4.34 -32.76 -17.76
C VAL A 404 -5.78 -33.13 -17.46
N SER A 405 -6.61 -32.11 -17.26
CA SER A 405 -8.05 -32.30 -17.20
C SER A 405 -8.59 -32.73 -18.56
N HIS A 406 -9.74 -33.41 -18.54
CA HIS A 406 -10.46 -33.80 -19.74
C HIS A 406 -11.84 -33.14 -19.75
N ARG A 407 -12.10 -32.31 -20.77
CA ARG A 407 -13.43 -31.77 -21.01
C ARG A 407 -14.28 -32.85 -21.67
N TRP A 408 -15.34 -33.27 -20.99
CA TRP A 408 -16.25 -34.32 -21.42
C TRP A 408 -17.66 -33.78 -21.55
N PHE A 409 -18.34 -34.11 -22.65
CA PHE A 409 -19.76 -33.83 -22.84
C PHE A 409 -20.46 -35.12 -23.29
N PRO A 410 -21.23 -35.78 -22.39
CA PRO A 410 -21.85 -37.06 -22.70
C PRO A 410 -22.80 -36.99 -23.91
N GLY A 411 -22.59 -37.88 -24.87
CA GLY A 411 -23.42 -38.03 -26.07
C GLY A 411 -24.86 -38.42 -25.74
N THR A 412 -25.77 -38.22 -26.71
CA THR A 412 -27.21 -38.49 -26.54
C THR A 412 -27.55 -39.98 -26.42
N ASP A 413 -26.65 -40.86 -26.85
CA ASP A 413 -26.74 -42.31 -26.71
C ASP A 413 -26.54 -42.79 -25.26
N LEU A 414 -25.91 -41.96 -24.42
CA LEU A 414 -25.66 -42.26 -23.01
C LEU A 414 -26.82 -41.77 -22.14
N THR A 415 -27.50 -42.70 -21.45
CA THR A 415 -28.62 -42.41 -20.55
C THR A 415 -28.50 -43.16 -19.21
N GLY A 416 -29.24 -42.66 -18.22
CA GLY A 416 -29.35 -43.29 -16.90
C GLY A 416 -28.18 -42.98 -15.98
N ALA A 417 -28.02 -43.80 -14.95
CA ALA A 417 -26.89 -43.69 -14.03
C ALA A 417 -25.61 -44.21 -14.69
N LYS A 418 -24.48 -43.53 -14.45
CA LYS A 418 -23.14 -43.94 -14.84
C LYS A 418 -22.17 -43.71 -13.69
N GLU A 419 -21.25 -44.64 -13.49
CA GLU A 419 -20.16 -44.50 -12.53
C GLU A 419 -18.94 -43.92 -13.26
N LEU A 420 -18.38 -42.83 -12.76
CA LEU A 420 -17.17 -42.22 -13.29
C LEU A 420 -16.03 -42.40 -12.28
N PHE A 421 -14.86 -42.81 -12.74
CA PHE A 421 -13.66 -42.89 -11.92
C PHE A 421 -12.41 -42.57 -12.75
N VAL A 422 -11.30 -42.37 -12.06
CA VAL A 422 -9.99 -42.22 -12.72
C VAL A 422 -9.13 -43.44 -12.45
N ARG A 423 -8.42 -43.87 -13.48
CA ARG A 423 -7.36 -44.87 -13.38
C ARG A 423 -6.06 -44.22 -13.81
N VAL A 424 -5.05 -44.23 -12.95
CA VAL A 424 -3.75 -43.59 -13.23
C VAL A 424 -2.64 -44.61 -13.17
N LYS A 425 -1.62 -44.42 -14.00
CA LYS A 425 -0.37 -45.17 -13.92
C LYS A 425 0.69 -44.29 -13.26
N ASP A 426 1.28 -44.75 -12.17
CA ASP A 426 2.36 -44.00 -11.53
C ASP A 426 3.66 -44.06 -12.36
N THR A 427 4.70 -43.35 -11.92
CA THR A 427 5.99 -43.31 -12.64
C THR A 427 6.76 -44.64 -12.62
N SER A 428 6.35 -45.59 -11.77
CA SER A 428 6.88 -46.97 -11.75
C SER A 428 6.08 -47.94 -12.63
N GLY A 429 5.00 -47.48 -13.25
CA GLY A 429 4.13 -48.30 -14.10
C GLY A 429 2.98 -48.99 -13.38
N VAL A 430 2.80 -48.77 -12.07
CA VAL A 430 1.73 -49.37 -11.28
C VAL A 430 0.44 -48.58 -11.44
N THR A 431 -0.65 -49.30 -11.70
CA THR A 431 -1.99 -48.72 -11.88
C THR A 431 -2.71 -48.55 -10.55
N HIS A 432 -3.34 -47.39 -10.37
CA HIS A 432 -4.19 -47.04 -9.23
C HIS A 432 -5.56 -46.59 -9.72
N THR A 433 -6.63 -46.98 -9.05
CA THR A 433 -8.01 -46.63 -9.41
C THR A 433 -8.65 -45.84 -8.27
N SER A 434 -9.34 -44.75 -8.57
CA SER A 434 -10.10 -43.99 -7.56
C SER A 434 -11.39 -44.70 -7.19
N GLU A 435 -12.02 -44.25 -6.10
CA GLU A 435 -13.45 -44.49 -5.89
C GLU A 435 -14.27 -43.92 -7.06
N SER A 436 -15.43 -44.53 -7.31
CA SER A 436 -16.39 -44.11 -8.33
C SER A 436 -17.29 -42.98 -7.83
N VAL A 437 -17.63 -42.06 -8.73
CA VAL A 437 -18.65 -41.02 -8.54
C VAL A 437 -19.81 -41.33 -9.47
N THR A 438 -21.03 -41.44 -8.93
CA THR A 438 -22.21 -41.73 -9.74
C THR A 438 -22.77 -40.42 -10.31
N VAL A 439 -23.06 -40.39 -11.61
CA VAL A 439 -23.75 -39.27 -12.27
C VAL A 439 -24.99 -39.75 -13.02
N ARG A 440 -25.91 -38.84 -13.30
CA ARG A 440 -27.10 -39.08 -14.13
C ARG A 440 -26.96 -38.40 -15.48
N LEU A 441 -27.18 -39.17 -16.54
CA LEU A 441 -27.17 -38.71 -17.92
C LEU A 441 -28.59 -38.74 -18.48
N THR A 442 -29.05 -37.62 -19.04
CA THR A 442 -30.41 -37.50 -19.57
C THR A 442 -30.53 -37.97 -21.02
N GLY A 443 -29.41 -38.05 -21.75
CA GLY A 443 -29.39 -38.29 -23.21
C GLY A 443 -30.04 -37.16 -24.03
N ALA A 444 -30.41 -36.04 -23.39
CA ALA A 444 -31.04 -34.94 -24.09
C ALA A 444 -30.02 -34.24 -25.00
N PRO A 445 -30.38 -33.90 -26.25
CA PRO A 445 -29.54 -33.10 -27.12
C PRO A 445 -29.42 -31.68 -26.55
N LYS A 446 -28.19 -31.20 -26.43
CA LYS A 446 -27.81 -29.91 -25.85
C LYS A 446 -26.85 -29.19 -26.80
N LEU A 447 -26.97 -27.87 -26.81
CA LEU A 447 -26.17 -26.97 -27.63
C LEU A 447 -25.73 -25.81 -26.77
N LEU A 448 -24.45 -25.43 -26.86
CA LEU A 448 -23.86 -24.29 -26.15
C LEU A 448 -23.14 -23.38 -27.13
N LEU A 449 -23.28 -22.08 -26.91
CA LEU A 449 -22.64 -21.05 -27.71
C LEU A 449 -21.24 -20.72 -27.18
N GLU A 450 -20.29 -20.58 -28.11
CA GLU A 450 -18.92 -20.15 -27.84
C GLU A 450 -18.53 -18.96 -28.74
N GLY A 451 -17.53 -18.18 -28.31
CA GLY A 451 -17.02 -17.03 -29.06
C GLY A 451 -17.65 -15.68 -28.69
N VAL A 452 -18.75 -15.66 -27.94
CA VAL A 452 -19.32 -14.43 -27.35
C VAL A 452 -19.64 -14.62 -25.88
N GLY A 453 -19.20 -13.68 -25.05
CA GLY A 453 -19.44 -13.67 -23.61
C GLY A 453 -20.58 -12.75 -23.20
N PRO A 454 -21.24 -13.00 -22.06
CA PRO A 454 -22.24 -12.11 -21.51
C PRO A 454 -21.64 -10.72 -21.25
N GLN A 455 -22.37 -9.67 -21.63
CA GLN A 455 -21.97 -8.26 -21.51
C GLN A 455 -20.70 -7.89 -22.29
N GLN A 456 -20.20 -8.76 -23.16
CA GLN A 456 -19.06 -8.43 -24.02
C GLN A 456 -19.41 -7.26 -24.94
N VAL A 457 -18.43 -6.40 -25.18
CA VAL A 457 -18.53 -5.33 -26.16
C VAL A 457 -17.77 -5.72 -27.42
N VAL A 458 -18.51 -6.07 -28.46
CA VAL A 458 -17.98 -6.48 -29.77
C VAL A 458 -17.71 -5.22 -30.60
N THR A 459 -16.46 -5.07 -31.04
CA THR A 459 -15.97 -3.86 -31.74
C THR A 459 -15.41 -4.17 -33.13
N GLY A 460 -15.52 -5.43 -33.56
CA GLY A 460 -14.98 -5.92 -34.83
C GLY A 460 -15.42 -7.36 -35.08
N PRO A 461 -14.77 -8.07 -36.02
CA PRO A 461 -15.07 -9.45 -36.34
C PRO A 461 -15.04 -10.36 -35.12
N LEU A 462 -16.00 -11.29 -35.05
CA LEU A 462 -16.16 -12.26 -33.98
C LEU A 462 -16.18 -13.67 -34.56
N GLU A 463 -15.33 -14.53 -34.03
CA GLU A 463 -15.36 -15.96 -34.34
C GLU A 463 -16.38 -16.64 -33.43
N LEU A 464 -17.39 -17.27 -34.03
CA LEU A 464 -18.49 -17.96 -33.36
C LEU A 464 -18.35 -19.46 -33.56
N LYS A 465 -18.56 -20.21 -32.48
CA LYS A 465 -18.49 -21.66 -32.43
C LYS A 465 -19.61 -22.20 -31.55
N VAL A 466 -19.84 -23.49 -31.62
CA VAL A 466 -20.73 -24.18 -30.68
C VAL A 466 -20.08 -25.44 -30.15
N THR A 467 -20.49 -25.83 -28.95
CA THR A 467 -20.26 -27.17 -28.41
C THR A 467 -21.61 -27.87 -28.30
N SER A 468 -21.76 -29.04 -28.92
CA SER A 468 -22.96 -29.89 -28.82
C SER A 468 -22.60 -31.31 -28.43
N ASN A 469 -23.48 -31.99 -27.69
CA ASN A 469 -23.38 -33.42 -27.41
C ASN A 469 -24.17 -34.29 -28.41
N ALA A 470 -24.76 -33.67 -29.43
CA ALA A 470 -25.49 -34.36 -30.49
C ALA A 470 -24.91 -33.97 -31.84
N PHE A 471 -24.98 -34.88 -32.81
CA PHE A 471 -24.66 -34.55 -34.19
C PHE A 471 -25.70 -33.58 -34.75
N LEU A 472 -25.22 -32.52 -35.41
CA LEU A 472 -26.04 -31.49 -36.04
C LEU A 472 -25.78 -31.48 -37.55
N GLN A 473 -26.86 -31.47 -38.34
CA GLN A 473 -26.80 -31.36 -39.80
C GLN A 473 -26.44 -29.95 -40.26
N ASP A 474 -26.80 -28.95 -39.47
CA ASP A 474 -26.51 -27.55 -39.72
C ASP A 474 -26.40 -26.78 -38.41
N ILE A 475 -25.82 -25.58 -38.51
CA ILE A 475 -25.79 -24.59 -37.45
C ILE A 475 -26.11 -23.21 -38.01
N GLN A 476 -26.84 -22.43 -37.24
CA GLN A 476 -27.16 -21.05 -37.55
C GLN A 476 -26.98 -20.18 -36.31
N PHE A 477 -26.20 -19.11 -36.43
CA PHE A 477 -26.04 -18.09 -35.41
C PHE A 477 -27.02 -16.95 -35.68
N VAL A 478 -27.74 -16.55 -34.64
CA VAL A 478 -28.89 -15.67 -34.73
C VAL A 478 -28.74 -14.52 -33.73
N LEU A 479 -28.90 -13.29 -34.23
CA LEU A 479 -29.11 -12.12 -33.39
C LEU A 479 -30.57 -12.02 -33.01
N ILE A 480 -30.84 -11.79 -31.73
CA ILE A 480 -32.17 -11.58 -31.19
C ILE A 480 -32.25 -10.16 -30.65
N ASN A 481 -33.17 -9.38 -31.18
CA ASN A 481 -33.44 -8.04 -30.68
C ASN A 481 -34.13 -8.14 -29.31
N PRO A 482 -33.56 -7.60 -28.23
CA PRO A 482 -34.09 -7.81 -26.88
C PRO A 482 -35.43 -7.09 -26.62
N GLN A 483 -35.80 -6.09 -27.41
CA GLN A 483 -37.05 -5.34 -27.26
C GLN A 483 -38.22 -5.97 -28.04
N THR A 484 -37.96 -6.45 -29.25
CA THR A 484 -38.99 -6.97 -30.16
C THR A 484 -39.03 -8.50 -30.25
N GLY A 485 -37.96 -9.18 -29.82
CA GLY A 485 -37.79 -10.62 -30.01
C GLY A 485 -37.47 -11.03 -31.45
N ALA A 486 -37.36 -10.08 -32.38
CA ALA A 486 -37.06 -10.36 -33.77
C ALA A 486 -35.70 -11.06 -33.91
N LYS A 487 -35.67 -12.14 -34.70
CA LYS A 487 -34.50 -12.99 -34.94
C LYS A 487 -33.92 -12.74 -36.33
N ARG A 488 -32.59 -12.65 -36.43
CA ARG A 488 -31.88 -12.50 -37.71
C ARG A 488 -30.66 -13.42 -37.79
N ALA A 489 -30.63 -14.27 -38.82
CA ALA A 489 -29.46 -15.09 -39.16
C ALA A 489 -28.26 -14.19 -39.49
N ILE A 490 -27.07 -14.53 -38.99
CA ILE A 490 -25.86 -13.74 -39.29
C ILE A 490 -24.68 -14.58 -39.75
N ALA A 491 -24.65 -15.87 -39.40
CA ALA A 491 -23.66 -16.82 -39.87
C ALA A 491 -24.22 -18.25 -39.71
N GLY A 492 -23.63 -19.22 -40.37
CA GLY A 492 -24.06 -20.61 -40.28
C GLY A 492 -23.68 -21.41 -41.52
N GLY A 493 -23.87 -22.73 -41.44
CA GLY A 493 -23.54 -23.66 -42.51
C GLY A 493 -23.85 -25.11 -42.13
N GLN A 494 -23.49 -26.02 -43.03
CA GLN A 494 -23.74 -27.46 -42.89
C GLN A 494 -22.71 -28.17 -42.00
N ASP A 495 -21.58 -27.53 -41.70
CA ASP A 495 -20.60 -28.06 -40.76
C ASP A 495 -20.78 -27.36 -39.41
N ALA A 496 -21.48 -28.01 -38.48
CA ALA A 496 -21.71 -27.47 -37.14
C ALA A 496 -20.45 -27.42 -36.26
N SER A 497 -19.37 -28.10 -36.65
CA SER A 497 -18.09 -28.08 -35.93
C SER A 497 -17.16 -26.94 -36.36
N ALA A 498 -17.46 -26.32 -37.52
CA ALA A 498 -16.66 -25.24 -38.06
C ALA A 498 -16.78 -23.94 -37.26
N ALA A 499 -15.73 -23.13 -37.32
CA ALA A 499 -15.74 -21.74 -36.87
C ALA A 499 -16.42 -20.86 -37.91
N TYR A 500 -17.34 -20.00 -37.47
CA TYR A 500 -17.98 -19.03 -38.35
C TYR A 500 -17.65 -17.62 -37.91
N THR A 501 -17.16 -16.79 -38.84
CA THR A 501 -16.88 -15.39 -38.54
C THR A 501 -18.10 -14.54 -38.85
N TRP A 502 -18.57 -13.79 -37.85
CA TRP A 502 -19.51 -12.71 -38.06
C TRP A 502 -18.80 -11.37 -37.94
N THR A 503 -18.95 -10.51 -38.95
CA THR A 503 -18.48 -9.13 -38.88
C THR A 503 -19.69 -8.21 -38.69
N PRO A 504 -19.86 -7.57 -37.52
CA PRO A 504 -20.95 -6.64 -37.29
C PRO A 504 -20.91 -5.45 -38.25
N THR A 505 -22.09 -4.99 -38.67
CA THR A 505 -22.26 -3.80 -39.50
C THR A 505 -22.86 -2.65 -38.70
N LYS A 506 -22.91 -1.43 -39.26
CA LYS A 506 -23.46 -0.25 -38.57
C LYS A 506 -24.94 -0.43 -38.16
N GLY A 507 -25.72 -1.23 -38.90
CA GLY A 507 -27.10 -1.54 -38.53
C GLY A 507 -27.23 -2.45 -37.30
N ASP A 508 -26.11 -3.01 -36.83
CA ASP A 508 -26.05 -3.94 -35.71
C ASP A 508 -25.66 -3.25 -34.41
N GLU A 509 -25.43 -1.93 -34.41
CA GLU A 509 -25.10 -1.19 -33.20
C GLU A 509 -26.19 -1.31 -32.13
N GLY A 510 -25.77 -1.51 -30.88
CA GLY A 510 -26.68 -1.61 -29.74
C GLY A 510 -26.66 -2.97 -29.04
N GLN A 511 -27.74 -3.24 -28.31
CA GLN A 511 -27.87 -4.42 -27.46
C GLN A 511 -28.50 -5.57 -28.22
N TRP A 512 -27.90 -6.75 -28.11
CA TRP A 512 -28.37 -7.97 -28.78
C TRP A 512 -28.23 -9.17 -27.85
N LYS A 513 -28.97 -10.22 -28.16
CA LYS A 513 -28.63 -11.57 -27.66
C LYS A 513 -28.16 -12.42 -28.83
N MET A 514 -27.08 -13.16 -28.63
CA MET A 514 -26.62 -14.17 -29.58
C MET A 514 -27.17 -15.53 -29.16
N GLN A 515 -27.71 -16.29 -30.11
CA GLN A 515 -28.14 -17.66 -29.92
C GLN A 515 -27.70 -18.50 -31.11
N ALA A 516 -27.24 -19.72 -30.87
CA ALA A 516 -27.07 -20.72 -31.91
C ALA A 516 -28.30 -21.63 -31.99
N GLU A 517 -28.74 -21.94 -33.21
CA GLU A 517 -29.82 -22.87 -33.51
C GLU A 517 -29.28 -23.95 -34.45
N GLY A 518 -29.46 -25.22 -34.11
CA GLY A 518 -28.98 -26.34 -34.92
C GLY A 518 -30.08 -27.38 -35.17
N THR A 519 -29.96 -28.08 -36.29
CA THR A 519 -30.91 -29.14 -36.69
C THR A 519 -30.31 -30.52 -36.46
N LEU A 520 -31.02 -31.37 -35.72
CA LEU A 520 -30.65 -32.77 -35.48
C LEU A 520 -30.95 -33.65 -36.70
N SER A 521 -30.37 -34.85 -36.75
CA SER A 521 -30.67 -35.84 -37.80
C SER A 521 -32.14 -36.23 -37.91
N SER A 522 -32.92 -36.06 -36.84
CA SER A 522 -34.37 -36.28 -36.81
C SER A 522 -35.18 -35.14 -37.44
N GLY A 523 -34.55 -34.02 -37.80
CA GLY A 523 -35.20 -32.78 -38.22
C GLY A 523 -35.66 -31.89 -37.07
N ALA A 524 -35.51 -32.32 -35.81
CA ALA A 524 -35.82 -31.50 -34.64
C ALA A 524 -34.78 -30.38 -34.46
N LYS A 525 -35.24 -29.18 -34.11
CA LYS A 525 -34.38 -28.03 -33.83
C LYS A 525 -34.05 -27.94 -32.34
N ILE A 526 -32.80 -27.62 -32.04
CA ILE A 526 -32.33 -27.27 -30.70
C ILE A 526 -31.68 -25.89 -30.70
N SER A 527 -31.63 -25.25 -29.54
CA SER A 527 -31.05 -23.91 -29.39
C SER A 527 -30.14 -23.83 -28.18
N SER A 528 -29.08 -23.02 -28.29
CA SER A 528 -28.24 -22.65 -27.16
C SER A 528 -28.95 -21.67 -26.22
N GLU A 529 -28.28 -21.33 -25.12
CA GLU A 529 -28.58 -20.13 -24.37
C GLU A 529 -28.54 -18.87 -25.27
N ALA A 530 -29.29 -17.84 -24.88
CA ALA A 530 -29.25 -16.53 -25.53
C ALA A 530 -28.32 -15.59 -24.74
N VAL A 531 -27.09 -15.40 -25.22
CA VAL A 531 -26.04 -14.62 -24.54
C VAL A 531 -26.19 -13.13 -24.84
N PRO A 532 -26.44 -12.27 -23.84
CA PRO A 532 -26.57 -10.84 -24.06
C PRO A 532 -25.19 -10.19 -24.29
N PHE A 533 -25.08 -9.32 -25.29
CA PHE A 533 -23.85 -8.58 -25.59
C PHE A 533 -24.18 -7.24 -26.27
N ARG A 534 -23.17 -6.39 -26.46
CA ARG A 534 -23.31 -5.09 -27.13
C ARG A 534 -22.39 -5.01 -28.34
N VAL A 535 -22.90 -4.52 -29.46
CA VAL A 535 -22.09 -4.08 -30.61
C VAL A 535 -21.81 -2.59 -30.49
N TYR A 536 -20.55 -2.21 -30.66
CA TYR A 536 -20.14 -0.81 -30.75
C TYR A 536 -19.06 -0.65 -31.83
N LEU A 537 -19.40 0.03 -32.93
CA LEU A 537 -18.47 0.25 -34.06
C LEU A 537 -18.02 1.71 -34.18
N GLY A 538 -18.37 2.53 -33.19
CA GLY A 538 -17.91 3.91 -33.06
C GLY A 538 -16.42 4.02 -32.70
N THR A 539 -15.95 5.26 -32.60
CA THR A 539 -14.57 5.55 -32.20
C THR A 539 -14.31 5.12 -30.76
N LEU A 540 -13.26 4.32 -30.57
CA LEU A 540 -12.78 3.94 -29.25
C LEU A 540 -11.60 4.82 -28.83
N TYR A 541 -11.57 5.19 -27.56
CA TYR A 541 -10.49 5.97 -26.97
C TYR A 541 -9.61 5.09 -26.10
N SER A 542 -8.29 5.19 -26.28
CA SER A 542 -7.30 4.51 -25.47
C SER A 542 -6.88 5.36 -24.26
N ALA A 543 -6.10 4.75 -23.36
CA ALA A 543 -5.42 5.48 -22.30
C ALA A 543 -4.60 6.65 -22.86
N LYS A 544 -4.52 7.73 -22.08
CA LYS A 544 -3.76 8.95 -22.40
C LYS A 544 -2.78 9.28 -21.27
N PRO A 545 -1.63 9.91 -21.58
CA PRO A 545 -0.70 10.36 -20.56
C PRO A 545 -1.30 11.53 -19.78
N VAL A 546 -0.99 11.59 -18.48
CA VAL A 546 -1.36 12.73 -17.62
C VAL A 546 -0.33 13.86 -17.69
N VAL A 547 0.95 13.52 -17.78
CA VAL A 547 2.08 14.45 -18.01
C VAL A 547 3.17 13.73 -18.83
N GLU A 548 4.20 14.45 -19.29
CA GLU A 548 5.38 13.82 -19.91
C GLU A 548 6.08 12.87 -18.93
N LYS A 549 6.60 11.73 -19.43
CA LYS A 549 7.11 10.64 -18.59
C LYS A 549 8.19 11.09 -17.59
N ASP A 550 9.07 11.99 -18.01
CA ASP A 550 10.19 12.53 -17.23
C ASP A 550 9.74 13.46 -16.10
N LYS A 551 8.60 14.15 -16.25
CA LYS A 551 8.03 15.03 -15.20
C LYS A 551 7.14 14.31 -14.20
N PHE A 552 6.81 13.04 -14.45
CA PHE A 552 5.85 12.32 -13.62
C PHE A 552 6.36 12.05 -12.21
N LEU A 553 7.68 11.81 -12.05
CA LEU A 553 8.28 11.58 -10.74
C LEU A 553 8.07 12.79 -9.83
N ASP A 554 8.41 13.99 -10.31
CA ASP A 554 8.27 15.22 -9.55
C ASP A 554 6.80 15.50 -9.19
N LEU A 555 5.87 15.27 -10.13
CA LEU A 555 4.44 15.39 -9.86
C LEU A 555 4.02 14.43 -8.72
N ALA A 556 4.38 13.15 -8.85
CA ALA A 556 4.00 12.12 -7.89
C ALA A 556 4.61 12.38 -6.51
N SER A 557 5.91 12.70 -6.44
CA SER A 557 6.61 12.97 -5.18
C SER A 557 6.08 14.20 -4.46
N ASN A 558 5.71 15.28 -5.18
CA ASN A 558 5.11 16.47 -4.57
C ASN A 558 3.71 16.18 -3.98
N LEU A 559 2.88 15.41 -4.69
CA LEU A 559 1.58 14.97 -4.18
C LEU A 559 1.75 14.03 -2.97
N ALA A 560 2.76 13.15 -3.03
CA ALA A 560 3.08 12.21 -1.97
C ALA A 560 3.57 12.91 -0.69
N ASP A 561 4.46 13.90 -0.78
CA ASP A 561 4.94 14.70 0.36
C ASP A 561 3.79 15.45 1.04
N ALA A 562 2.95 16.13 0.26
CA ALA A 562 1.78 16.81 0.79
C ALA A 562 0.79 15.85 1.48
N SER A 563 0.64 14.63 0.94
CA SER A 563 -0.18 13.57 1.53
C SER A 563 0.45 13.02 2.81
N TRP A 564 1.75 12.75 2.80
CA TRP A 564 2.51 12.23 3.94
C TRP A 564 2.48 13.19 5.12
N ARG A 565 2.66 14.50 4.91
CA ARG A 565 2.57 15.50 6.00
C ARG A 565 1.23 15.47 6.74
N LYS A 566 0.13 15.20 6.02
CA LYS A 566 -1.23 15.19 6.57
C LYS A 566 -1.63 13.84 7.17
N THR A 567 -1.07 12.74 6.67
CA THR A 567 -1.59 11.40 6.96
C THR A 567 -0.56 10.49 7.60
N GLY A 568 0.72 10.79 7.42
CA GLY A 568 1.90 9.97 7.68
C GLY A 568 1.94 8.65 6.89
N MET A 569 1.20 8.54 5.78
CA MET A 569 1.44 7.47 4.79
C MET A 569 2.75 7.75 4.07
N SER A 570 3.64 6.75 3.97
CA SER A 570 4.92 6.84 3.27
C SER A 570 4.77 7.50 1.90
N ALA A 571 5.48 8.60 1.68
CA ALA A 571 5.56 9.29 0.41
C ALA A 571 6.30 8.43 -0.63
N ALA A 572 7.31 7.67 -0.19
CA ALA A 572 8.02 6.72 -1.04
C ALA A 572 7.07 5.66 -1.63
N LEU A 573 6.24 5.06 -0.77
CA LEU A 573 5.28 4.04 -1.16
C LEU A 573 4.20 4.59 -2.10
N GLN A 574 3.61 5.74 -1.76
CA GLN A 574 2.59 6.37 -2.61
C GLN A 574 3.14 6.74 -4.00
N THR A 575 4.37 7.28 -4.06
CA THR A 575 5.05 7.60 -5.32
C THR A 575 5.27 6.34 -6.15
N ALA A 576 5.77 5.26 -5.53
CA ALA A 576 6.00 3.99 -6.21
C ALA A 576 4.71 3.36 -6.74
N GLN A 577 3.62 3.43 -5.96
CA GLN A 577 2.29 2.99 -6.42
C GLN A 577 1.85 3.77 -7.65
N ALA A 578 1.88 5.11 -7.59
CA ALA A 578 1.47 5.93 -8.73
C ALA A 578 2.29 5.63 -10.00
N ILE A 579 3.60 5.42 -9.87
CA ILE A 579 4.47 5.02 -10.99
C ILE A 579 4.06 3.66 -11.56
N LEU A 580 3.84 2.66 -10.71
CA LEU A 580 3.50 1.31 -11.11
C LEU A 580 2.11 1.23 -11.77
N GLU A 581 1.11 1.85 -11.16
CA GLU A 581 -0.29 1.79 -11.58
C GLU A 581 -0.54 2.47 -12.93
N THR A 582 0.21 3.53 -13.21
CA THR A 582 0.01 4.34 -14.43
C THR A 582 1.09 4.12 -15.49
N GLY A 583 2.11 3.30 -15.19
CA GLY A 583 3.28 3.18 -16.05
C GLY A 583 3.94 4.53 -16.29
N TRP A 584 4.33 5.24 -15.22
CA TRP A 584 4.91 6.60 -15.27
C TRP A 584 3.96 7.68 -15.81
N GLY A 585 2.69 7.62 -15.39
CA GLY A 585 1.65 8.56 -15.81
C GLY A 585 1.18 8.38 -17.24
N GLN A 586 1.68 7.38 -17.97
CA GLN A 586 1.43 7.22 -19.41
C GLN A 586 0.13 6.48 -19.72
N SER A 587 -0.42 5.77 -18.74
CA SER A 587 -1.62 4.94 -18.89
C SER A 587 -2.62 5.22 -17.76
N VAL A 588 -3.42 6.28 -17.92
CA VAL A 588 -4.57 6.59 -17.05
C VAL A 588 -5.86 6.13 -17.74
N PRO A 589 -6.85 5.56 -17.02
CA PRO A 589 -8.13 5.19 -17.60
C PRO A 589 -8.80 6.37 -18.33
N VAL A 590 -9.31 6.11 -19.52
CA VAL A 590 -10.10 7.06 -20.32
C VAL A 590 -11.41 6.38 -20.65
N ASP A 591 -12.49 7.13 -20.67
CA ASP A 591 -13.78 6.60 -21.09
C ASP A 591 -13.67 6.14 -22.54
N LYS A 592 -13.81 4.83 -22.71
CA LYS A 592 -13.63 4.12 -23.97
C LYS A 592 -14.55 4.64 -25.08
N TYR A 593 -15.70 5.25 -24.76
CA TYR A 593 -16.71 5.64 -25.74
C TYR A 593 -16.76 7.13 -26.05
N ASN A 594 -16.46 7.99 -25.07
CA ASN A 594 -16.54 9.45 -25.25
C ASN A 594 -15.20 10.18 -25.06
N GLY A 595 -14.14 9.46 -24.68
CA GLY A 595 -12.80 10.03 -24.54
C GLY A 595 -12.60 10.90 -23.30
N LYS A 596 -13.56 10.90 -22.36
CA LYS A 596 -13.46 11.60 -21.08
C LYS A 596 -12.27 11.07 -20.29
N PHE A 597 -11.38 11.97 -19.93
CA PHE A 597 -10.20 11.66 -19.14
C PHE A 597 -10.58 11.48 -17.66
N SER A 598 -10.04 10.46 -16.98
CA SER A 598 -10.41 10.17 -15.58
C SER A 598 -9.53 10.82 -14.53
N TYR A 599 -8.30 11.19 -14.88
CA TYR A 599 -7.23 11.56 -13.94
C TYR A 599 -6.93 10.51 -12.85
N ASN A 600 -7.39 9.27 -12.99
CA ASN A 600 -7.27 8.21 -11.97
C ASN A 600 -5.87 7.58 -11.97
N LEU A 601 -5.02 8.04 -11.04
CA LEU A 601 -3.62 7.62 -10.92
C LEU A 601 -3.39 6.26 -10.24
N PHE A 602 -4.47 5.60 -9.78
CA PHE A 602 -4.37 4.39 -8.94
C PHE A 602 -5.31 3.27 -9.39
N GLY A 603 -5.90 3.38 -10.59
CA GLY A 603 -6.78 2.34 -11.16
C GLY A 603 -8.03 2.03 -10.31
N ILE A 604 -8.50 2.96 -9.48
CA ILE A 604 -9.57 2.68 -8.51
C ILE A 604 -10.91 2.52 -9.24
N LYS A 605 -11.54 1.34 -9.10
CA LYS A 605 -12.88 1.04 -9.63
C LYS A 605 -13.99 1.81 -8.89
N GLY A 606 -15.09 2.10 -9.59
CA GLY A 606 -16.30 2.71 -9.04
C GLY A 606 -16.59 4.13 -9.55
N THR A 607 -17.22 4.94 -8.69
CA THR A 607 -17.64 6.32 -9.00
C THR A 607 -16.88 7.30 -8.11
N GLY A 608 -16.24 8.29 -8.73
CA GLY A 608 -15.53 9.39 -8.08
C GLY A 608 -16.30 10.71 -8.15
N PRO A 609 -15.71 11.81 -7.69
CA PRO A 609 -16.32 13.14 -7.70
C PRO A 609 -16.74 13.63 -9.10
N ALA A 610 -16.02 13.25 -10.15
CA ALA A 610 -16.39 13.54 -11.53
C ALA A 610 -17.18 12.40 -12.19
N GLY A 611 -17.75 11.47 -11.41
CA GLY A 611 -18.47 10.29 -11.90
C GLY A 611 -17.53 9.13 -12.21
N SER A 612 -17.79 8.41 -13.30
CA SER A 612 -16.97 7.28 -13.75
C SER A 612 -16.53 7.44 -15.19
N VAL A 613 -15.50 6.67 -15.57
CA VAL A 613 -15.17 6.35 -16.95
C VAL A 613 -15.33 4.85 -17.17
N VAL A 614 -15.81 4.46 -18.35
CA VAL A 614 -15.90 3.05 -18.73
C VAL A 614 -14.60 2.60 -19.40
N SER A 615 -13.97 1.54 -18.88
CA SER A 615 -12.77 0.92 -19.48
C SER A 615 -12.84 -0.61 -19.40
N ASN A 616 -12.02 -1.31 -20.19
CA ASN A 616 -12.08 -2.77 -20.28
C ASN A 616 -11.51 -3.45 -19.01
N THR A 617 -12.17 -4.52 -18.56
CA THR A 617 -11.64 -5.55 -17.64
C THR A 617 -11.85 -6.93 -18.28
N TRP A 618 -11.18 -7.95 -17.76
CA TRP A 618 -11.36 -9.34 -18.18
C TRP A 618 -12.36 -10.07 -17.28
N GLU A 619 -13.21 -10.92 -17.87
CA GLU A 619 -14.12 -11.85 -17.19
C GLU A 619 -14.02 -13.23 -17.85
N GLU A 620 -14.27 -14.31 -17.11
CA GLU A 620 -14.28 -15.67 -17.67
C GLU A 620 -15.71 -16.20 -17.76
N TYR A 621 -16.10 -16.73 -18.92
CA TYR A 621 -17.41 -17.38 -19.15
C TYR A 621 -17.24 -18.65 -19.96
N ASN A 622 -17.86 -19.76 -19.55
CA ASN A 622 -17.69 -21.09 -20.16
C ASN A 622 -16.20 -21.51 -20.35
N GLY A 623 -15.28 -21.03 -19.50
CA GLY A 623 -13.84 -21.33 -19.56
C GLY A 623 -13.03 -20.46 -20.53
N GLN A 624 -13.61 -19.39 -21.07
CA GLN A 624 -12.93 -18.45 -21.97
C GLN A 624 -12.96 -17.02 -21.41
N ALA A 625 -11.87 -16.28 -21.55
CA ALA A 625 -11.76 -14.90 -21.09
C ALA A 625 -12.30 -13.90 -22.13
N PHE A 626 -13.14 -12.96 -21.68
CA PHE A 626 -13.76 -11.92 -22.48
C PHE A 626 -13.45 -10.54 -21.92
N ARG A 627 -13.40 -9.53 -22.79
CA ARG A 627 -13.35 -8.13 -22.35
C ARG A 627 -14.75 -7.60 -22.11
N VAL A 628 -14.98 -7.14 -20.89
CA VAL A 628 -16.22 -6.44 -20.50
C VAL A 628 -15.90 -5.03 -20.05
N ASP A 629 -16.93 -4.20 -20.03
CA ASP A 629 -16.84 -2.84 -19.52
C ASP A 629 -16.88 -2.83 -17.98
N ALA A 630 -15.97 -2.06 -17.37
CA ALA A 630 -15.97 -1.77 -15.94
C ALA A 630 -15.87 -0.27 -15.71
N ASN A 631 -16.48 0.18 -14.61
CA ASN A 631 -16.44 1.58 -14.20
C ASN A 631 -15.21 1.84 -13.33
N PHE A 632 -14.42 2.83 -13.74
CA PHE A 632 -13.32 3.40 -12.96
C PHE A 632 -13.69 4.80 -12.48
N ARG A 633 -13.24 5.16 -11.27
CA ARG A 633 -13.51 6.49 -10.72
C ARG A 633 -12.93 7.56 -11.64
N ALA A 634 -13.71 8.61 -11.89
CA ALA A 634 -13.26 9.82 -12.57
C ALA A 634 -13.12 10.96 -11.55
N TYR A 635 -12.11 11.78 -11.76
CA TYR A 635 -11.76 12.93 -10.94
C TYR A 635 -11.69 14.19 -11.80
N ASN A 636 -11.79 15.37 -11.19
CA ASN A 636 -11.63 16.63 -11.91
C ASN A 636 -10.16 16.96 -12.19
N ASN A 637 -9.24 16.38 -11.40
CA ASN A 637 -7.79 16.57 -11.52
C ASN A 637 -7.02 15.49 -10.72
N VAL A 638 -5.69 15.49 -10.84
CA VAL A 638 -4.81 14.52 -10.15
C VAL A 638 -4.83 14.64 -8.62
N ASN A 639 -5.07 15.83 -8.05
CA ASN A 639 -5.14 16.01 -6.60
C ASN A 639 -6.33 15.27 -6.01
N GLU A 640 -7.49 15.33 -6.68
CA GLU A 640 -8.67 14.57 -6.28
C GLU A 640 -8.45 13.05 -6.40
N SER A 641 -7.71 12.60 -7.43
CA SER A 641 -7.35 11.17 -7.54
C SER A 641 -6.48 10.73 -6.36
N TRP A 642 -5.52 11.55 -5.95
CA TRP A 642 -4.65 11.26 -4.81
C TRP A 642 -5.43 11.24 -3.49
N ALA A 643 -6.32 12.23 -3.30
CA ALA A 643 -7.21 12.28 -2.15
C ALA A 643 -8.14 11.06 -2.09
N GLY A 644 -8.70 10.63 -3.23
CA GLY A 644 -9.56 9.46 -3.30
C GLY A 644 -8.83 8.13 -3.01
N HIS A 645 -7.55 8.02 -3.39
CA HIS A 645 -6.70 6.88 -3.02
C HIS A 645 -6.44 6.84 -1.52
N LYS A 646 -6.04 7.97 -0.95
CA LYS A 646 -5.84 8.12 0.50
C LYS A 646 -7.11 7.76 1.27
N ASP A 647 -8.26 8.33 0.90
CA ASP A 647 -9.52 8.08 1.59
C ASP A 647 -9.87 6.58 1.58
N LEU A 648 -9.64 5.87 0.46
CA LEU A 648 -9.83 4.43 0.39
C LEU A 648 -8.97 3.68 1.42
N LEU A 649 -7.66 3.99 1.49
CA LEU A 649 -6.73 3.30 2.38
C LEU A 649 -6.95 3.64 3.86
N LEU A 650 -7.37 4.87 4.16
CA LEU A 650 -7.57 5.32 5.53
C LEU A 650 -8.94 4.94 6.12
N THR A 651 -9.97 4.76 5.28
CA THR A 651 -11.35 4.54 5.78
C THR A 651 -11.84 3.11 5.61
N ALA A 652 -11.41 2.38 4.56
CA ALA A 652 -11.93 1.03 4.36
C ALA A 652 -11.35 0.06 5.41
N SER A 653 -12.23 -0.78 5.97
CA SER A 653 -11.91 -1.70 7.07
C SER A 653 -10.78 -2.67 6.71
N ARG A 654 -10.78 -3.18 5.47
CA ARG A 654 -9.76 -4.12 4.97
C ARG A 654 -8.31 -3.60 5.03
N TYR A 655 -8.11 -2.28 5.03
CA TYR A 655 -6.79 -1.64 5.10
C TYR A 655 -6.36 -1.32 6.54
N GLN A 656 -7.03 -1.85 7.56
CA GLN A 656 -6.59 -1.70 8.95
C GLN A 656 -5.13 -2.18 9.15
N PRO A 657 -4.70 -3.35 8.65
CA PRO A 657 -3.30 -3.78 8.79
C PRO A 657 -2.31 -2.85 8.07
N PHE A 658 -2.76 -2.16 7.02
CA PHE A 658 -1.93 -1.17 6.33
C PHE A 658 -1.73 0.08 7.20
N ARG A 659 -2.77 0.58 7.87
CA ARG A 659 -2.68 1.78 8.71
C ARG A 659 -1.72 1.63 9.90
N GLU A 660 -1.51 0.41 10.39
CA GLU A 660 -0.53 0.12 11.46
C GLU A 660 0.92 0.35 11.03
N VAL A 661 1.19 0.19 9.73
CA VAL A 661 2.56 0.22 9.18
C VAL A 661 2.71 1.19 8.01
N MET A 662 1.71 2.06 7.76
CA MET A 662 1.69 2.91 6.55
C MET A 662 2.83 3.93 6.48
N HIS A 663 3.51 4.20 7.60
CA HIS A 663 4.72 5.02 7.68
C HIS A 663 5.97 4.29 7.17
N ASP A 664 5.93 2.96 7.08
CA ASP A 664 7.01 2.10 6.59
C ASP A 664 6.66 1.60 5.19
N SER A 665 7.48 1.95 4.21
CA SER A 665 7.22 1.61 2.81
C SER A 665 7.29 0.11 2.50
N THR A 666 8.08 -0.64 3.26
CA THR A 666 8.33 -2.08 3.08
C THR A 666 7.22 -2.91 3.68
N GLN A 667 6.93 -2.65 4.95
CA GLN A 667 5.83 -3.28 5.66
C GLN A 667 4.49 -2.87 5.05
N GLY A 668 4.35 -1.59 4.68
CA GLY A 668 3.20 -1.05 3.97
C GLY A 668 2.92 -1.72 2.64
N ALA A 669 3.96 -2.01 1.82
CA ALA A 669 3.80 -2.70 0.55
C ALA A 669 3.21 -4.11 0.73
N TRP A 670 3.68 -4.88 1.70
CA TRP A 670 3.12 -6.20 2.02
C TRP A 670 1.72 -6.09 2.63
N ALA A 671 1.47 -5.12 3.51
CA ALA A 671 0.16 -4.89 4.10
C ALA A 671 -0.91 -4.53 3.05
N LEU A 672 -0.56 -3.75 2.02
CA LEU A 672 -1.43 -3.47 0.87
C LEU A 672 -1.83 -4.75 0.15
N ARG A 673 -0.88 -5.66 -0.09
CA ARG A 673 -1.16 -6.96 -0.71
C ARG A 673 -2.07 -7.81 0.18
N ARG A 674 -1.78 -7.90 1.48
CA ARG A 674 -2.64 -8.64 2.44
C ARG A 674 -4.07 -8.11 2.48
N ALA A 675 -4.23 -6.80 2.35
CA ALA A 675 -5.54 -6.13 2.29
C ALA A 675 -6.26 -6.29 0.93
N GLY A 676 -5.66 -6.97 -0.05
CA GLY A 676 -6.25 -7.22 -1.36
C GLY A 676 -6.21 -6.00 -2.30
N TYR A 677 -5.19 -5.15 -2.20
CA TYR A 677 -4.98 -4.05 -3.15
C TYR A 677 -4.67 -4.56 -4.56
N ALA A 678 -3.83 -5.60 -4.66
CA ALA A 678 -3.44 -6.24 -5.93
C ALA A 678 -3.46 -7.77 -5.79
N THR A 679 -3.84 -8.47 -6.86
CA THR A 679 -3.79 -9.95 -6.95
C THR A 679 -2.40 -10.47 -7.33
N ASP A 680 -1.53 -9.61 -7.86
CA ASP A 680 -0.15 -9.94 -8.21
C ASP A 680 0.67 -10.27 -6.95
N SER A 681 1.26 -11.48 -6.91
CA SER A 681 2.09 -11.93 -5.79
C SER A 681 3.38 -11.12 -5.63
N GLN A 682 3.87 -10.53 -6.72
CA GLN A 682 5.11 -9.76 -6.77
C GLN A 682 4.88 -8.24 -6.62
N TYR A 683 3.64 -7.80 -6.39
CA TYR A 683 3.32 -6.38 -6.24
C TYR A 683 4.19 -5.66 -5.20
N PRO A 684 4.40 -6.18 -3.97
CA PRO A 684 5.27 -5.53 -2.98
C PRO A 684 6.73 -5.44 -3.44
N ILE A 685 7.25 -6.48 -4.08
CA ILE A 685 8.61 -6.54 -4.62
C ILE A 685 8.81 -5.47 -5.70
N LYS A 686 7.83 -5.31 -6.60
CA LYS A 686 7.86 -4.26 -7.64
C LYS A 686 7.92 -2.86 -7.03
N LEU A 687 7.11 -2.60 -5.99
CA LEU A 687 7.12 -1.31 -5.29
C LEU A 687 8.47 -1.04 -4.61
N MET A 688 9.00 -2.01 -3.84
CA MET A 688 10.30 -1.88 -3.19
C MET A 688 11.43 -1.65 -4.20
N ASN A 689 11.39 -2.32 -5.35
CA ASN A 689 12.37 -2.10 -6.42
C ASN A 689 12.29 -0.69 -7.00
N ILE A 690 11.08 -0.13 -7.21
CA ILE A 690 10.92 1.26 -7.64
C ILE A 690 11.49 2.21 -6.58
N ILE A 691 11.14 2.01 -5.31
CA ILE A 691 11.62 2.84 -4.19
C ILE A 691 13.15 2.87 -4.15
N LYS A 692 13.79 1.69 -4.21
CA LYS A 692 15.25 1.54 -4.21
C LYS A 692 15.88 2.20 -5.44
N THR A 693 15.34 1.94 -6.63
CA THR A 693 15.92 2.41 -7.90
C THR A 693 15.96 3.94 -7.97
N TYR A 694 14.93 4.62 -7.46
CA TYR A 694 14.81 6.08 -7.53
C TYR A 694 15.14 6.78 -6.21
N GLY A 695 15.67 6.07 -5.22
CA GLY A 695 16.05 6.65 -3.92
C GLY A 695 14.87 7.31 -3.19
N LEU A 696 13.66 6.78 -3.35
CA LEU A 696 12.43 7.42 -2.87
C LEU A 696 12.31 7.43 -1.34
N GLU A 697 13.11 6.65 -0.63
CA GLU A 697 13.14 6.60 0.84
C GLU A 697 13.41 7.98 1.46
N LYS A 698 14.14 8.85 0.76
CA LYS A 698 14.37 10.24 1.19
C LYS A 698 13.08 11.05 1.35
N LEU A 699 12.01 10.66 0.65
CA LEU A 699 10.70 11.31 0.76
C LEU A 699 10.02 11.03 2.12
N ASP A 700 10.45 9.98 2.83
CA ASP A 700 9.92 9.62 4.15
C ASP A 700 10.74 10.22 5.30
N GLU A 701 11.84 10.94 5.00
CA GLU A 701 12.72 11.53 6.01
C GLU A 701 12.17 12.83 6.61
N ILE A 702 12.05 12.87 7.93
CA ILE A 702 11.51 13.97 8.73
C ILE A 702 12.49 14.38 9.85
N GLY A 703 12.47 15.66 10.21
CA GLY A 703 13.06 16.18 11.44
C GLY A 703 11.97 16.62 12.42
N ILE A 704 12.36 17.08 13.61
CA ILE A 704 11.44 17.60 14.64
C ILE A 704 11.46 19.13 14.64
#